data_AF-A0A3M6T6C6-F1
#
_entry.id   AF-A0A3M6T6C6-F1
#
_cell.length_a   1.000
_cell.length_b   1.000
_cell.length_c   1.000
_cell.angle_alpha   90.00
_cell.angle_beta   90.00
_cell.angle_gamma   90.00
#
_symmetry.space_group_name_H-M   'P 1'
#
loop_
_entity.id
_entity.type
_entity.pdbx_description
1 polymer ?
#
loop_
_entity_poly.entity_id
_entity_poly.type
_entity_poly.pdbx_seq_one_letter_code
_entity_poly.pdbx_strand_id
1 'polypeptide(L)'
;MSPSIDYILQYLSIALLYFVGFLGGTHVLGILTLYQIFFYTPLWPVVLLYLSWTYLVEWKTPERGGRDLLINFVRRLSVFKYMRDYYPITLVKTCDLDPQKNYIFGYHPHGAFTEGASIGLNTEACGFSDKFPGIIPHLSVTSAILKALLYRDILMALGVIDVSRHSLEYNLTQKGAGHSVVIVVGGAAEIREMGFDSYALIIKRRKGFMKLALQTGCAPSGLVFLVVTVQFSITQSFEMNRNQMEMIIIFRSDLVPVFGFGQNNIYQVIGGSRSCQFSRFQRWFRSFTSCLGTCFLPKRSPINVVVGSPVPVTKIANPTQEEIDQLHAQYLEALTDLYEKNKDKIGCAGRLRAWRAGKNESETGAESKSRSHSYVFKLETKMASGNPLITLERMLNGRTTLKTQKVTHTNIVCIGTELLNEIQQVMREDKGKAVREAVAAAEAKAHAELKKALQEQKEQMEGERDRALEEARLQAEEQMAEIRYRCEVAEKKRARSALERFQKEKSDALQKAAEEAEKNKQEALKNLTETLARKLRNEAALQRELAVGEALAVARKNAERRRQESIEETKLECERKSAAEASRVARVHQNKVNELNQRIDQLERNLEAENDAKLKVENLFQEMKEDYKRFQNYTRGFHSDFLMK
;
A
#
# COMPACT_ATOMS: atom_id res chain seq x y z
N MET A 1 -21.43 -11.67 24.35
CA MET A 1 -21.10 -12.64 23.28
C MET A 1 -19.68 -12.37 22.84
N SER A 2 -18.75 -13.31 23.04
CA SER A 2 -17.40 -13.22 22.49
C SER A 2 -17.47 -13.21 20.95
N PRO A 3 -16.73 -12.34 20.25
CA PRO A 3 -16.67 -12.40 18.79
C PRO A 3 -16.16 -13.78 18.35
N SER A 4 -16.73 -14.33 17.28
CA SER A 4 -16.27 -15.60 16.72
C SER A 4 -14.82 -15.47 16.26
N ILE A 5 -14.08 -16.59 16.26
CA ILE A 5 -12.69 -16.62 15.78
C ILE A 5 -12.59 -16.06 14.35
N ASP A 6 -13.54 -16.40 13.49
CA ASP A 6 -13.61 -15.89 12.11
C ASP A 6 -13.76 -14.36 12.07
N TYR A 7 -14.55 -13.78 12.95
CA TYR A 7 -14.73 -12.33 13.04
C TYR A 7 -13.40 -11.64 13.40
N ILE A 8 -12.63 -12.20 14.33
CA ILE A 8 -11.31 -11.70 14.71
C ILE A 8 -10.33 -11.83 13.54
N LEU A 9 -10.29 -12.98 12.86
CA LEU A 9 -9.41 -13.21 11.72
C LEU A 9 -9.71 -12.26 10.55
N GLN A 10 -10.97 -11.93 10.30
CA GLN A 10 -11.37 -10.91 9.33
C GLN A 10 -10.77 -9.54 9.68
N TYR A 11 -10.91 -9.07 10.93
CA TYR A 11 -10.31 -7.80 11.36
C TYR A 11 -8.78 -7.82 11.27
N LEU A 12 -8.13 -8.89 11.74
CA LEU A 12 -6.68 -9.03 11.70
C LEU A 12 -6.17 -9.05 10.26
N SER A 13 -6.89 -9.67 9.33
CA SER A 13 -6.50 -9.71 7.91
C SER A 13 -6.48 -8.31 7.29
N ILE A 14 -7.50 -7.49 7.55
CA ILE A 14 -7.54 -6.10 7.08
C ILE A 14 -6.52 -5.25 7.82
N ALA A 15 -6.40 -5.38 9.14
CA ALA A 15 -5.41 -4.65 9.91
C ALA A 15 -3.98 -4.95 9.39
N LEU A 16 -3.68 -6.21 9.07
CA LEU A 16 -2.43 -6.63 8.47
C LEU A 16 -2.24 -6.03 7.08
N LEU A 17 -3.26 -6.05 6.20
CA LEU A 17 -3.19 -5.44 4.88
C LEU A 17 -2.84 -3.95 4.96
N TYR A 18 -3.53 -3.20 5.82
CA TYR A 18 -3.32 -1.76 5.97
C TYR A 18 -2.00 -1.47 6.67
N PHE A 19 -1.58 -2.30 7.63
CA PHE A 19 -0.27 -2.20 8.28
C PHE A 19 0.87 -2.43 7.29
N VAL A 20 0.81 -3.50 6.50
CA VAL A 20 1.79 -3.81 5.44
C VAL A 20 1.76 -2.75 4.34
N GLY A 21 0.57 -2.31 3.94
CA GLY A 21 0.37 -1.21 2.99
C GLY A 21 0.91 0.12 3.50
N PHE A 22 0.89 0.38 4.80
CA PHE A 22 1.44 1.59 5.41
C PHE A 22 2.97 1.51 5.59
N LEU A 23 3.49 0.39 6.12
CA LEU A 23 4.93 0.10 6.21
C LEU A 23 5.61 0.13 4.84
N GLY A 24 4.93 -0.46 3.87
CA GLY A 24 5.43 -0.63 2.53
C GLY A 24 5.15 0.56 1.62
N GLY A 25 3.88 0.97 1.51
CA GLY A 25 3.43 2.01 0.59
C GLY A 25 3.90 3.42 0.90
N THR A 26 4.39 3.70 2.12
CA THR A 26 4.94 5.02 2.47
C THR A 26 6.43 5.18 2.12
N HIS A 27 7.11 4.15 1.60
CA HIS A 27 8.58 4.09 1.33
C HIS A 27 9.47 4.25 2.57
N VAL A 28 9.17 5.22 3.44
CA VAL A 28 9.94 5.62 4.61
C VAL A 28 10.12 4.46 5.57
N LEU A 29 9.05 3.73 5.88
CA LEU A 29 9.10 2.62 6.83
C LEU A 29 9.87 1.40 6.29
N GLY A 30 9.75 1.09 5.00
CA GLY A 30 10.56 0.07 4.34
C GLY A 30 12.05 0.41 4.35
N ILE A 31 12.40 1.67 4.04
CA ILE A 31 13.79 2.16 4.11
C ILE A 31 14.32 2.12 5.54
N LEU A 32 13.53 2.55 6.54
CA LEU A 32 13.90 2.46 7.95
C LEU A 32 14.14 1.01 8.37
N THR A 33 13.31 0.07 7.93
CA THR A 33 13.49 -1.36 8.23
C THR A 33 14.81 -1.89 7.64
N LEU A 34 15.09 -1.58 6.37
CA LEU A 34 16.36 -1.98 5.74
C LEU A 34 17.58 -1.30 6.39
N TYR A 35 17.46 -0.03 6.79
CA TYR A 35 18.47 0.71 7.54
C TYR A 35 18.75 0.05 8.89
N GLN A 36 17.71 -0.34 9.64
CA GLN A 36 17.85 -1.02 10.92
C GLN A 36 18.57 -2.37 10.76
N ILE A 37 18.17 -3.17 9.76
CA ILE A 37 18.83 -4.45 9.46
C ILE A 37 20.30 -4.23 9.07
N PHE A 38 20.59 -3.22 8.25
CA PHE A 38 21.94 -2.96 7.77
C PHE A 38 22.90 -2.51 8.87
N PHE A 39 22.48 -1.62 9.77
CA PHE A 39 23.38 -1.06 10.80
C PHE A 39 23.37 -1.81 12.13
N TYR A 40 22.27 -2.45 12.49
CA TYR A 40 22.08 -3.00 13.85
C TYR A 40 21.96 -4.53 13.89
N THR A 41 22.11 -5.22 12.76
CA THR A 41 22.06 -6.69 12.71
C THR A 41 23.18 -7.28 11.87
N PRO A 42 23.63 -8.53 12.14
CA PRO A 42 24.63 -9.22 11.30
C PRO A 42 24.10 -9.60 9.91
N LEU A 43 22.82 -9.34 9.60
CA LEU A 43 22.17 -9.64 8.33
C LEU A 43 22.37 -8.55 7.26
N TRP A 44 23.26 -7.58 7.47
CA TRP A 44 23.57 -6.54 6.49
C TRP A 44 23.94 -7.03 5.08
N PRO A 45 24.60 -8.20 4.87
CA PRO A 45 24.87 -8.69 3.51
C PRO A 45 23.58 -9.02 2.75
N VAL A 46 22.53 -9.44 3.45
CA VAL A 46 21.21 -9.72 2.86
C VAL A 46 20.58 -8.45 2.30
N VAL A 47 20.76 -7.32 2.99
CA VAL A 47 20.26 -6.02 2.51
C VAL A 47 20.98 -5.60 1.23
N LEU A 48 22.31 -5.74 1.18
CA LEU A 48 23.06 -5.43 -0.06
C LEU A 48 22.66 -6.35 -1.21
N LEU A 49 22.50 -7.64 -0.95
CA LEU A 49 22.06 -8.60 -1.96
C LEU A 49 20.65 -8.26 -2.48
N TYR A 50 19.71 -7.94 -1.58
CA TYR A 50 18.35 -7.52 -1.94
C TYR A 50 18.34 -6.23 -2.77
N LEU A 51 19.07 -5.20 -2.34
CA LEU A 51 19.14 -3.93 -3.08
C LEU A 51 19.80 -4.13 -4.44
N SER A 52 20.89 -4.88 -4.51
CA SER A 52 21.60 -5.16 -5.77
C SER A 52 20.70 -5.91 -6.74
N TRP A 53 20.01 -6.97 -6.28
CA TRP A 53 19.01 -7.68 -7.05
C TRP A 53 17.87 -6.77 -7.52
N THR A 54 17.34 -5.94 -6.63
CA THR A 54 16.20 -5.05 -6.91
C THR A 54 16.54 -3.97 -7.96
N TYR A 55 17.72 -3.35 -7.88
CA TYR A 55 18.10 -2.24 -8.74
C TYR A 55 18.80 -2.70 -10.02
N LEU A 56 19.60 -3.77 -9.99
CA LEU A 56 20.36 -4.23 -11.15
C LEU A 56 19.56 -5.20 -12.01
N VAL A 57 18.71 -6.05 -11.40
CA VAL A 57 18.01 -7.12 -12.12
C VAL A 57 16.52 -6.82 -12.26
N GLU A 58 15.83 -6.52 -11.15
CA GLU A 58 14.37 -6.48 -11.12
C GLU A 58 13.74 -5.09 -11.27
N TRP A 59 14.51 -4.05 -11.56
CA TRP A 59 13.97 -2.68 -11.59
C TRP A 59 12.82 -2.51 -12.59
N LYS A 60 12.91 -3.17 -13.76
CA LYS A 60 11.89 -3.12 -14.83
C LYS A 60 10.87 -4.26 -14.77
N THR A 61 10.95 -5.18 -13.82
CA THR A 61 10.02 -6.32 -13.69
C THR A 61 8.54 -5.90 -13.58
N PRO A 62 8.17 -4.81 -12.87
CA PRO A 62 6.77 -4.38 -12.82
C PRO A 62 6.18 -3.96 -14.18
N GLU A 63 7.05 -3.58 -15.14
CA GLU A 63 6.64 -3.24 -16.52
C GLU A 63 6.57 -4.48 -17.43
N ARG A 64 7.08 -5.63 -16.97
CA ARG A 64 7.13 -6.89 -17.73
C ARG A 64 6.20 -7.96 -17.17
N GLY A 65 5.15 -7.52 -16.47
CA GLY A 65 4.06 -8.38 -16.02
C GLY A 65 4.25 -9.06 -14.66
N GLY A 66 5.15 -8.55 -13.82
CA GLY A 66 5.29 -9.01 -12.43
C GLY A 66 5.98 -10.38 -12.28
N ARG A 67 5.64 -11.13 -11.23
CA ARG A 67 6.25 -12.43 -10.90
C ARG A 67 5.30 -13.60 -11.16
N ASP A 68 5.34 -14.13 -12.37
CA ASP A 68 4.45 -15.21 -12.81
C ASP A 68 4.56 -16.49 -11.99
N LEU A 69 5.75 -16.84 -11.50
CA LEU A 69 5.95 -18.08 -10.73
C LEU A 69 5.18 -18.08 -9.40
N LEU A 70 4.97 -16.91 -8.80
CA LEU A 70 4.32 -16.77 -7.50
C LEU A 70 2.83 -16.44 -7.61
N ILE A 71 2.38 -15.96 -8.78
CA ILE A 71 1.03 -15.41 -8.97
C ILE A 71 -0.07 -16.38 -8.55
N ASN A 72 0.02 -17.64 -8.97
CA ASN A 72 -1.01 -18.65 -8.69
C ASN A 72 -1.06 -19.05 -7.22
N PHE A 73 0.10 -19.06 -6.55
CA PHE A 73 0.19 -19.39 -5.14
C PHE A 73 -0.34 -18.24 -4.27
N VAL A 74 0.17 -17.03 -4.50
CA VAL A 74 -0.14 -15.86 -3.66
C VAL A 74 -1.60 -15.47 -3.80
N ARG A 75 -2.18 -15.50 -5.02
CA ARG A 75 -3.61 -15.19 -5.24
C ARG A 75 -4.57 -16.14 -4.49
N ARG A 76 -4.11 -17.33 -4.09
CA ARG A 76 -4.92 -18.37 -3.39
C ARG A 76 -4.74 -18.36 -1.86
N LEU A 77 -3.94 -17.45 -1.32
CA LEU A 77 -3.73 -17.36 0.14
C LEU A 77 -5.07 -17.15 0.88
N SER A 78 -5.24 -17.88 1.98
CA SER A 78 -6.47 -17.86 2.79
C SER A 78 -6.79 -16.49 3.38
N VAL A 79 -5.77 -15.64 3.56
CA VAL A 79 -5.93 -14.26 4.06
C VAL A 79 -6.95 -13.47 3.22
N PHE A 80 -6.98 -13.67 1.90
CA PHE A 80 -7.90 -12.95 1.02
C PHE A 80 -9.36 -13.38 1.19
N LYS A 81 -9.62 -14.62 1.65
CA LYS A 81 -10.98 -15.08 1.98
C LYS A 81 -11.52 -14.32 3.20
N TYR A 82 -10.69 -14.14 4.23
CA TYR A 82 -11.06 -13.32 5.38
C TYR A 82 -11.27 -11.84 5.01
N MET A 83 -10.47 -11.30 4.09
CA MET A 83 -10.67 -9.93 3.59
C MET A 83 -11.98 -9.80 2.79
N ARG A 84 -12.30 -10.78 1.93
CA ARG A 84 -13.59 -10.86 1.23
C ARG A 84 -14.75 -10.87 2.21
N ASP A 85 -14.66 -11.69 3.26
CA ASP A 85 -15.73 -11.86 4.26
C ASP A 85 -15.86 -10.66 5.20
N TYR A 86 -14.82 -9.82 5.32
CA TYR A 86 -14.89 -8.55 6.04
C TYR A 86 -15.76 -7.51 5.32
N TYR A 87 -15.63 -7.40 3.98
CA TYR A 87 -16.40 -6.48 3.13
C TYR A 87 -17.53 -7.14 2.34
N PRO A 88 -18.02 -8.31 2.75
CA PRO A 88 -18.76 -9.26 1.91
C PRO A 88 -18.62 -9.06 0.37
N ILE A 89 -17.42 -9.27 -0.17
CA ILE A 89 -17.15 -9.02 -1.59
C ILE A 89 -17.73 -10.13 -2.45
N THR A 90 -18.50 -9.77 -3.48
CA THR A 90 -19.01 -10.71 -4.49
C THR A 90 -18.52 -10.33 -5.89
N LEU A 91 -18.27 -11.36 -6.71
CA LEU A 91 -17.91 -11.19 -8.13
C LEU A 91 -19.05 -11.74 -8.99
N VAL A 92 -19.75 -10.84 -9.68
CA VAL A 92 -20.88 -11.15 -10.57
C VAL A 92 -20.38 -11.15 -12.01
N LYS A 93 -20.54 -12.31 -12.67
CA LYS A 93 -20.22 -12.51 -14.08
C LYS A 93 -21.49 -12.34 -14.90
N THR A 94 -21.49 -11.45 -15.90
CA THR A 94 -22.65 -11.28 -16.79
C THR A 94 -22.53 -12.05 -18.10
N CYS A 95 -21.31 -12.39 -18.55
CA CYS A 95 -21.07 -13.11 -19.79
C CYS A 95 -19.81 -13.97 -19.70
N ASP A 96 -19.69 -14.95 -20.60
CA ASP A 96 -18.46 -15.71 -20.81
C ASP A 96 -17.43 -14.88 -21.59
N LEU A 97 -16.17 -14.98 -21.18
CA LEU A 97 -15.03 -14.37 -21.87
C LEU A 97 -14.20 -15.49 -22.50
N ASP A 98 -13.66 -15.21 -23.68
CA ASP A 98 -12.86 -16.15 -24.45
C ASP A 98 -11.42 -16.19 -23.89
N PRO A 99 -10.94 -17.35 -23.39
CA PRO A 99 -9.60 -17.47 -22.84
C PRO A 99 -8.48 -17.24 -23.86
N GLN A 100 -8.79 -17.30 -25.16
CA GLN A 100 -7.82 -17.05 -26.22
C GLN A 100 -7.60 -15.55 -26.49
N LYS A 101 -8.40 -14.67 -25.86
CA LYS A 101 -8.32 -13.22 -25.99
C LYS A 101 -7.73 -12.57 -24.75
N ASN A 102 -7.24 -11.36 -24.94
CA ASN A 102 -6.84 -10.46 -23.88
C ASN A 102 -7.93 -9.39 -23.69
N TYR A 103 -8.02 -8.86 -22.48
CA TYR A 103 -9.05 -7.88 -22.12
C TYR A 103 -8.45 -6.72 -21.36
N ILE A 104 -9.05 -5.55 -21.56
CA ILE A 104 -8.81 -4.36 -20.74
C ILE A 104 -10.04 -4.16 -19.86
N PHE A 105 -9.94 -4.58 -18.61
CA PHE A 105 -10.99 -4.37 -17.61
C PHE A 105 -10.92 -2.95 -17.07
N GLY A 106 -11.87 -2.09 -17.45
CA GLY A 106 -12.00 -0.75 -16.90
C GLY A 106 -12.85 -0.78 -15.63
N TYR A 107 -12.22 -0.66 -14.46
CA TYR A 107 -12.87 -0.72 -13.15
C TYR A 107 -13.33 0.66 -12.66
N HIS A 108 -14.59 0.74 -12.19
CA HIS A 108 -15.24 1.95 -11.70
C HIS A 108 -16.11 1.67 -10.46
N PRO A 109 -16.23 2.58 -9.49
CA PRO A 109 -15.38 3.74 -9.22
C PRO A 109 -14.05 3.31 -8.56
N HIS A 110 -13.07 4.22 -8.47
CA HIS A 110 -11.84 3.95 -7.71
C HIS A 110 -12.10 3.75 -6.20
N GLY A 111 -13.03 4.50 -5.60
CA GLY A 111 -13.19 4.55 -4.14
C GLY A 111 -11.92 5.03 -3.43
N ALA A 112 -11.87 4.97 -2.09
CA ALA A 112 -10.68 5.43 -1.34
C ALA A 112 -9.51 4.47 -1.56
N PHE A 113 -9.84 3.19 -1.49
CA PHE A 113 -9.02 2.06 -1.88
C PHE A 113 -9.85 1.21 -2.83
N THR A 114 -9.19 0.49 -3.73
CA THR A 114 -9.84 -0.29 -4.80
C THR A 114 -10.06 -1.75 -4.40
N GLU A 115 -10.63 -1.98 -3.22
CA GLU A 115 -10.78 -3.31 -2.60
C GLU A 115 -11.54 -4.31 -3.48
N GLY A 116 -12.59 -3.89 -4.20
CA GLY A 116 -13.29 -4.77 -5.13
C GLY A 116 -12.42 -5.19 -6.32
N ALA A 117 -11.52 -4.33 -6.80
CA ALA A 117 -10.58 -4.71 -7.86
C ALA A 117 -9.44 -5.57 -7.32
N SER A 118 -8.84 -5.19 -6.19
CA SER A 118 -7.70 -5.90 -5.59
C SER A 118 -8.07 -7.28 -5.05
N ILE A 119 -9.19 -7.41 -4.35
CA ILE A 119 -9.62 -8.70 -3.78
C ILE A 119 -10.52 -9.44 -4.76
N GLY A 120 -11.49 -8.76 -5.37
CA GLY A 120 -12.50 -9.39 -6.22
C GLY A 120 -11.97 -9.88 -7.56
N LEU A 121 -11.15 -9.08 -8.26
CA LEU A 121 -10.59 -9.46 -9.57
C LEU A 121 -9.18 -10.05 -9.45
N ASN A 122 -8.30 -9.42 -8.67
CA ASN A 122 -6.89 -9.77 -8.68
C ASN A 122 -6.55 -11.00 -7.82
N THR A 123 -7.45 -11.49 -6.95
CA THR A 123 -7.22 -12.72 -6.13
C THR A 123 -8.25 -13.81 -6.40
N GLU A 124 -8.03 -15.00 -5.85
CA GLU A 124 -8.97 -16.12 -5.93
C GLU A 124 -10.01 -16.15 -4.80
N ALA A 125 -10.09 -15.10 -3.97
CA ALA A 125 -11.06 -15.05 -2.87
C ALA A 125 -12.52 -15.16 -3.35
N CYS A 126 -12.82 -14.57 -4.51
CA CYS A 126 -14.14 -14.62 -5.14
C CYS A 126 -14.25 -15.67 -6.27
N GLY A 127 -13.24 -16.55 -6.42
CA GLY A 127 -13.19 -17.55 -7.49
C GLY A 127 -13.09 -16.93 -8.88
N PHE A 128 -12.15 -16.01 -9.09
CA PHE A 128 -11.98 -15.34 -10.39
C PHE A 128 -11.66 -16.36 -11.49
N SER A 129 -10.70 -17.27 -11.24
CA SER A 129 -10.31 -18.29 -12.23
C SER A 129 -11.45 -19.28 -12.54
N ASP A 130 -12.37 -19.52 -11.59
CA ASP A 130 -13.53 -20.39 -11.80
C ASP A 130 -14.58 -19.71 -12.69
N LYS A 131 -14.73 -18.39 -12.54
CA LYS A 131 -15.66 -17.57 -13.35
C LYS A 131 -15.10 -17.26 -14.73
N PHE A 132 -13.80 -17.00 -14.84
CA PHE A 132 -13.12 -16.63 -16.07
C PHE A 132 -11.92 -17.56 -16.29
N PRO A 133 -12.16 -18.82 -16.69
CA PRO A 133 -11.09 -19.80 -16.88
C PRO A 133 -10.13 -19.34 -17.98
N GLY A 134 -8.83 -19.55 -17.76
CA GLY A 134 -7.79 -19.18 -18.71
C GLY A 134 -7.45 -17.69 -18.77
N ILE A 135 -8.13 -16.83 -17.99
CA ILE A 135 -7.84 -15.40 -17.92
C ILE A 135 -7.04 -15.09 -16.65
N ILE A 136 -5.90 -14.44 -16.80
CA ILE A 136 -5.04 -13.96 -15.72
C ILE A 136 -5.19 -12.43 -15.65
N PRO A 137 -5.81 -11.89 -14.60
CA PRO A 137 -5.96 -10.46 -14.43
C PRO A 137 -4.70 -9.87 -13.80
N HIS A 138 -4.15 -8.85 -14.44
CA HIS A 138 -3.06 -8.04 -13.91
C HIS A 138 -3.59 -6.68 -13.49
N LEU A 139 -3.74 -6.47 -12.18
CA LEU A 139 -4.13 -5.16 -11.66
C LEU A 139 -3.03 -4.13 -11.87
N SER A 140 -3.37 -3.01 -12.49
CA SER A 140 -2.42 -1.93 -12.76
C SER A 140 -2.49 -0.83 -11.69
N VAL A 141 -1.33 -0.43 -11.18
CA VAL A 141 -1.20 0.64 -10.17
C VAL A 141 -0.15 1.67 -10.60
N THR A 142 -0.13 2.82 -9.93
CA THR A 142 0.84 3.88 -10.24
C THR A 142 2.27 3.42 -9.89
N SER A 143 3.25 3.73 -10.75
CA SER A 143 4.67 3.35 -10.59
C SER A 143 5.27 3.74 -9.24
N ALA A 144 4.78 4.80 -8.58
CA ALA A 144 5.24 5.21 -7.26
C ALA A 144 5.10 4.12 -6.20
N ILE A 145 4.02 3.32 -6.25
CA ILE A 145 3.77 2.24 -5.28
C ILE A 145 4.72 1.05 -5.56
N LEU A 146 5.02 0.79 -6.83
CA LEU A 146 5.90 -0.32 -7.26
C LEU A 146 7.40 -0.03 -7.05
N LYS A 147 7.74 1.20 -6.66
CA LYS A 147 9.10 1.57 -6.23
C LYS A 147 9.33 1.32 -4.74
N ALA A 148 8.28 1.07 -3.96
CA ALA A 148 8.38 0.98 -2.52
C ALA A 148 8.97 -0.38 -2.11
N LEU A 149 10.16 -0.35 -1.50
CA LEU A 149 10.91 -1.55 -1.11
C LEU A 149 10.07 -2.44 -0.18
N LEU A 150 10.22 -3.75 -0.31
CA LEU A 150 9.44 -4.81 0.36
C LEU A 150 7.97 -4.90 -0.09
N TYR A 151 7.27 -3.76 -0.23
CA TYR A 151 5.87 -3.75 -0.67
C TYR A 151 5.71 -4.13 -2.14
N ARG A 152 6.62 -3.63 -2.98
CA ARG A 152 6.66 -3.94 -4.40
C ARG A 152 6.72 -5.44 -4.66
N ASP A 153 7.40 -6.19 -3.80
CA ASP A 153 7.57 -7.64 -3.92
C ASP A 153 6.25 -8.38 -3.73
N ILE A 154 5.45 -7.95 -2.74
CA ILE A 154 4.11 -8.49 -2.47
C ILE A 154 3.18 -8.17 -3.64
N LEU A 155 3.21 -6.93 -4.14
CA LEU A 155 2.39 -6.52 -5.28
C LEU A 155 2.75 -7.29 -6.55
N MET A 156 4.04 -7.39 -6.90
CA MET A 156 4.47 -8.14 -8.07
C MET A 156 4.16 -9.65 -7.94
N ALA A 157 4.24 -10.22 -6.73
CA ALA A 157 3.85 -11.60 -6.48
C ALA A 157 2.33 -11.81 -6.57
N LEU A 158 1.53 -10.77 -6.35
CA LEU A 158 0.10 -10.74 -6.65
C LEU A 158 -0.23 -10.51 -8.13
N GLY A 159 0.77 -10.38 -8.99
CA GLY A 159 0.57 -10.08 -10.42
C GLY A 159 0.24 -8.63 -10.72
N VAL A 160 0.44 -7.72 -9.76
CA VAL A 160 0.21 -6.28 -9.94
C VAL A 160 1.32 -5.67 -10.80
N ILE A 161 0.94 -4.85 -11.76
CA ILE A 161 1.81 -4.27 -12.78
C ILE A 161 1.77 -2.74 -12.75
N ASP A 162 2.72 -2.10 -13.42
CA ASP A 162 2.67 -0.64 -13.62
C ASP A 162 1.57 -0.29 -14.64
N VAL A 163 0.86 0.81 -14.38
CA VAL A 163 -0.15 1.39 -15.28
C VAL A 163 0.48 2.21 -16.43
N SER A 164 1.80 2.21 -16.56
CA SER A 164 2.50 2.84 -17.67
C SER A 164 2.09 2.21 -19.00
N ARG A 165 2.04 3.02 -20.08
CA ARG A 165 1.61 2.54 -21.39
C ARG A 165 2.43 1.34 -21.86
N HIS A 166 3.75 1.39 -21.69
CA HIS A 166 4.67 0.32 -22.08
C HIS A 166 4.33 -1.00 -21.37
N SER A 167 4.06 -0.94 -20.06
CA SER A 167 3.68 -2.11 -19.25
C SER A 167 2.37 -2.74 -19.73
N LEU A 168 1.36 -1.91 -19.99
CA LEU A 168 0.06 -2.39 -20.46
C LEU A 168 0.16 -3.00 -21.87
N GLU A 169 0.87 -2.34 -22.80
CA GLU A 169 1.13 -2.87 -24.15
C GLU A 169 1.89 -4.21 -24.08
N TYR A 170 2.92 -4.31 -23.22
CA TYR A 170 3.69 -5.54 -23.05
C TYR A 170 2.82 -6.71 -22.58
N ASN A 171 1.98 -6.50 -21.56
CA ASN A 171 1.12 -7.57 -21.04
C ASN A 171 0.04 -7.99 -22.03
N LEU A 172 -0.50 -7.05 -22.82
CA LEU A 172 -1.52 -7.35 -23.82
C LEU A 172 -0.96 -8.01 -25.09
N THR A 173 0.33 -7.82 -25.42
CA THR A 173 0.91 -8.27 -26.69
C THR A 173 1.97 -9.35 -26.55
N GLN A 174 2.84 -9.28 -25.54
CA GLN A 174 4.04 -10.14 -25.42
C GLN A 174 3.84 -11.35 -24.51
N LYS A 175 2.90 -11.31 -23.55
CA LYS A 175 2.72 -12.40 -22.58
C LYS A 175 1.93 -13.61 -23.10
N GLY A 176 1.18 -13.45 -24.17
CA GLY A 176 0.32 -14.52 -24.69
C GLY A 176 -1.17 -14.26 -24.45
N ALA A 177 -1.99 -15.25 -24.81
CA ALA A 177 -3.43 -15.23 -24.61
C ALA A 177 -3.79 -15.37 -23.12
N GLY A 178 -4.94 -14.82 -22.74
CA GLY A 178 -5.47 -14.86 -21.38
C GLY A 178 -4.88 -13.79 -20.44
N HIS A 179 -3.76 -13.15 -20.80
CA HIS A 179 -3.16 -12.10 -19.99
C HIS A 179 -3.89 -10.76 -20.20
N SER A 180 -4.75 -10.44 -19.23
CA SER A 180 -5.64 -9.28 -19.29
C SER A 180 -5.25 -8.25 -18.23
N VAL A 181 -5.47 -6.97 -18.52
CA VAL A 181 -5.09 -5.88 -17.61
C VAL A 181 -6.33 -5.26 -16.96
N VAL A 182 -6.23 -4.94 -15.68
CA VAL A 182 -7.28 -4.23 -14.94
C VAL A 182 -6.81 -2.80 -14.68
N ILE A 183 -7.54 -1.82 -15.22
CA ILE A 183 -7.25 -0.40 -15.10
C ILE A 183 -8.33 0.26 -14.25
N VAL A 184 -7.92 0.86 -13.13
CA VAL A 184 -8.83 1.69 -12.33
C VAL A 184 -8.83 3.11 -12.91
N VAL A 185 -9.79 3.38 -13.79
CA VAL A 185 -9.80 4.57 -14.67
C VAL A 185 -9.86 5.89 -13.89
N GLY A 186 -10.61 5.91 -12.80
CA GLY A 186 -10.84 7.10 -11.97
C GLY A 186 -9.59 7.70 -11.32
N GLY A 187 -8.66 6.83 -10.90
CA GLY A 187 -7.46 7.20 -10.15
C GLY A 187 -7.73 8.15 -8.97
N ALA A 188 -6.71 8.94 -8.63
CA ALA A 188 -6.79 9.94 -7.55
C ALA A 188 -7.84 11.05 -7.75
N ALA A 189 -8.41 11.19 -8.95
CA ALA A 189 -9.40 12.23 -9.22
C ALA A 189 -10.77 11.84 -8.63
N GLU A 190 -11.18 10.58 -8.77
CA GLU A 190 -12.44 10.07 -8.20
C GLU A 190 -12.42 10.00 -6.67
N ILE A 191 -11.25 9.72 -6.07
CA ILE A 191 -11.05 9.76 -4.61
C ILE A 191 -11.53 11.11 -4.02
N ARG A 192 -11.29 12.21 -4.75
CA ARG A 192 -11.60 13.57 -4.28
C ARG A 192 -13.07 13.94 -4.37
N GLU A 193 -13.83 13.31 -5.26
CA GLU A 193 -15.26 13.59 -5.47
C GLU A 193 -16.15 12.49 -4.86
N MET A 194 -15.55 11.55 -4.11
CA MET A 194 -16.25 10.47 -3.46
C MET A 194 -17.21 11.00 -2.40
N GLY A 195 -18.45 10.52 -2.46
CA GLY A 195 -19.46 10.74 -1.43
C GLY A 195 -20.08 9.42 -1.03
N PHE A 196 -20.47 9.31 0.24
CA PHE A 196 -21.24 8.18 0.74
C PHE A 196 -22.54 8.02 -0.07
N ASP A 197 -22.87 6.81 -0.50
CA ASP A 197 -24.03 6.49 -1.35
C ASP A 197 -24.14 7.34 -2.63
N SER A 198 -23.01 7.78 -3.19
CA SER A 198 -22.99 8.46 -4.48
C SER A 198 -21.76 8.11 -5.28
N TYR A 199 -21.94 7.97 -6.59
CA TYR A 199 -20.86 7.68 -7.53
C TYR A 199 -20.59 8.93 -8.38
N ALA A 200 -19.35 9.39 -8.36
CA ALA A 200 -18.84 10.47 -9.20
C ALA A 200 -17.68 9.91 -10.03
N LEU A 201 -17.98 9.56 -11.29
CA LEU A 201 -16.99 8.98 -12.21
C LEU A 201 -16.31 10.08 -13.03
N ILE A 202 -14.98 10.02 -13.12
CA ILE A 202 -14.17 10.97 -13.89
C ILE A 202 -13.59 10.25 -15.11
N ILE A 203 -14.47 9.92 -16.05
CA ILE A 203 -14.13 9.19 -17.26
C ILE A 203 -14.08 10.07 -18.53
N LYS A 204 -14.88 11.15 -18.62
CA LYS A 204 -15.05 11.94 -19.86
C LYS A 204 -13.73 12.41 -20.51
N ARG A 205 -12.72 12.72 -19.70
CA ARG A 205 -11.40 13.19 -20.14
C ARG A 205 -10.33 12.09 -20.17
N ARG A 206 -10.65 10.87 -19.71
CA ARG A 206 -9.72 9.74 -19.56
C ARG A 206 -9.82 8.80 -20.76
N LYS A 207 -9.33 9.25 -21.92
CA LYS A 207 -9.43 8.49 -23.18
C LYS A 207 -8.20 7.62 -23.50
N GLY A 208 -7.17 7.64 -22.65
CA GLY A 208 -5.89 6.96 -22.90
C GLY A 208 -6.01 5.43 -23.01
N PHE A 209 -6.89 4.81 -22.24
CA PHE A 209 -7.11 3.36 -22.31
C PHE A 209 -7.93 2.94 -23.54
N MET A 210 -8.77 3.83 -24.08
CA MET A 210 -9.44 3.63 -25.38
C MET A 210 -8.42 3.62 -26.51
N LYS A 211 -7.50 4.59 -26.47
CA LYS A 211 -6.39 4.65 -27.43
C LYS A 211 -5.53 3.39 -27.37
N LEU A 212 -5.21 2.91 -26.17
CA LEU A 212 -4.49 1.64 -25.97
C LEU A 212 -5.27 0.46 -26.55
N ALA A 213 -6.57 0.35 -26.28
CA ALA A 213 -7.42 -0.70 -26.81
C ALA A 213 -7.44 -0.71 -28.34
N LEU A 214 -7.57 0.47 -28.98
CA LEU A 214 -7.49 0.59 -30.44
C LEU A 214 -6.12 0.16 -30.96
N GLN A 215 -5.03 0.46 -30.25
CA GLN A 215 -3.68 0.07 -30.70
C GLN A 215 -3.38 -1.43 -30.50
N THR A 216 -4.06 -2.08 -29.58
CA THR A 216 -3.87 -3.49 -29.19
C THR A 216 -5.06 -4.40 -29.58
N GLY A 217 -6.05 -3.86 -30.28
CA GLY A 217 -7.28 -4.55 -30.67
C GLY A 217 -7.10 -5.61 -31.76
N CYS A 218 -8.22 -6.11 -32.29
CA CYS A 218 -8.24 -7.11 -33.35
C CYS A 218 -7.91 -6.50 -34.71
N ALA A 219 -6.93 -7.03 -35.46
CA ALA A 219 -6.57 -6.49 -36.79
C ALA A 219 -7.80 -6.22 -37.68
N PRO A 220 -7.87 -5.08 -38.37
CA PRO A 220 -8.97 -4.77 -39.27
C PRO A 220 -8.87 -5.71 -40.47
N SER A 221 -9.99 -6.39 -40.78
CA SER A 221 -10.19 -7.28 -41.94
C SER A 221 -9.44 -8.62 -41.98
N GLY A 222 -10.20 -9.71 -41.80
CA GLY A 222 -10.31 -10.82 -42.78
C GLY A 222 -9.08 -11.60 -43.27
N LEU A 223 -7.87 -11.40 -42.75
CA LEU A 223 -6.67 -12.09 -43.22
C LEU A 223 -6.16 -13.12 -42.18
N VAL A 224 -6.49 -14.37 -42.50
CA VAL A 224 -5.75 -15.61 -42.21
C VAL A 224 -5.89 -16.20 -40.79
N PHE A 225 -7.05 -16.83 -40.56
CA PHE A 225 -7.17 -18.06 -39.77
C PHE A 225 -6.91 -19.31 -40.65
N LEU A 226 -6.13 -19.15 -41.74
CA LEU A 226 -6.03 -20.12 -42.85
C LEU A 226 -4.59 -20.56 -43.16
N VAL A 227 -3.71 -20.73 -42.17
CA VAL A 227 -2.51 -21.60 -42.25
C VAL A 227 -2.13 -21.80 -40.77
N VAL A 228 -2.18 -22.96 -40.11
CA VAL A 228 -1.52 -24.23 -40.37
C VAL A 228 -2.32 -25.34 -39.66
N THR A 229 -3.21 -26.01 -40.39
CA THR A 229 -3.46 -27.45 -40.20
C THR A 229 -2.90 -28.13 -41.43
N VAL A 230 -1.57 -28.17 -41.55
CA VAL A 230 -0.89 -29.05 -42.49
C VAL A 230 0.17 -29.81 -41.73
N GLN A 231 -0.23 -31.02 -41.38
CA GLN A 231 0.58 -32.16 -41.01
C GLN A 231 1.84 -32.27 -41.87
N PHE A 232 3.04 -32.24 -41.29
CA PHE A 232 4.22 -32.76 -41.96
C PHE A 232 5.12 -33.55 -41.01
N SER A 233 5.02 -34.86 -41.19
CA SER A 233 6.07 -35.83 -40.98
C SER A 233 7.18 -35.59 -42.03
N ILE A 234 8.41 -35.96 -41.67
CA ILE A 234 9.57 -36.20 -42.54
C ILE A 234 10.49 -35.01 -42.89
N THR A 235 11.77 -35.32 -42.69
CA THR A 235 13.06 -34.68 -42.98
C THR A 235 13.17 -33.84 -44.25
N GLN A 236 13.65 -32.59 -44.13
CA GLN A 236 14.75 -32.07 -44.94
C GLN A 236 15.29 -30.76 -44.34
N SER A 237 16.61 -30.68 -44.26
CA SER A 237 17.41 -29.53 -43.87
C SER A 237 17.26 -28.37 -44.86
N PHE A 238 16.82 -27.21 -44.37
CA PHE A 238 16.91 -25.92 -45.06
C PHE A 238 17.31 -24.85 -44.03
N GLU A 239 18.49 -24.25 -44.22
CA GLU A 239 18.89 -23.04 -43.54
C GLU A 239 18.04 -21.87 -44.05
N MET A 240 17.27 -21.25 -43.17
CA MET A 240 16.51 -20.03 -43.46
C MET A 240 16.89 -18.91 -42.50
N ASN A 241 17.19 -17.75 -43.08
CA ASN A 241 17.63 -16.51 -42.43
C ASN A 241 16.75 -16.11 -41.23
N ARG A 242 17.40 -15.79 -40.11
CA ARG A 242 16.81 -15.43 -38.79
C ARG A 242 16.05 -14.11 -38.70
N ASN A 243 15.88 -13.35 -39.79
CA ASN A 243 15.42 -11.96 -39.71
C ASN A 243 14.05 -11.69 -40.35
N GLN A 244 13.21 -12.70 -40.64
CA GLN A 244 11.94 -12.42 -41.33
C GLN A 244 10.74 -13.35 -41.06
N MET A 245 10.63 -13.91 -39.85
CA MET A 245 9.37 -14.52 -39.38
C MET A 245 9.16 -14.32 -37.88
N GLU A 246 8.87 -13.08 -37.46
CA GLU A 246 8.07 -12.89 -36.26
C GLU A 246 6.61 -13.14 -36.62
N MET A 247 6.13 -14.34 -36.32
CA MET A 247 4.71 -14.64 -36.28
C MET A 247 4.11 -13.84 -35.11
N ILE A 248 3.75 -12.57 -35.35
CA ILE A 248 3.08 -11.72 -34.36
C ILE A 248 1.69 -12.32 -34.15
N ILE A 249 1.53 -13.15 -33.12
CA ILE A 249 0.21 -13.56 -32.65
C ILE A 249 -0.44 -12.30 -32.07
N ILE A 250 -1.31 -11.65 -32.85
CA ILE A 250 -2.03 -10.45 -32.42
C ILE A 250 -3.15 -10.89 -31.48
N PHE A 251 -2.87 -10.88 -30.18
CA PHE A 251 -3.90 -11.11 -29.16
C PHE A 251 -4.88 -9.93 -29.15
N ARG A 252 -6.17 -10.24 -29.29
CA ARG A 252 -7.26 -9.26 -29.35
C ARG A 252 -7.43 -8.65 -27.97
N SER A 253 -7.50 -7.31 -27.85
CA SER A 253 -7.71 -6.60 -26.58
C SER A 253 -9.08 -5.91 -26.55
N ASP A 254 -10.13 -6.66 -26.20
CA ASP A 254 -11.50 -6.10 -26.08
C ASP A 254 -11.66 -5.34 -24.75
N LEU A 255 -12.52 -4.32 -24.72
CA LEU A 255 -12.75 -3.49 -23.53
C LEU A 255 -13.87 -4.06 -22.68
N VAL A 256 -13.65 -4.28 -21.38
CA VAL A 256 -14.67 -4.81 -20.48
C VAL A 256 -15.00 -3.79 -19.40
N PRO A 257 -16.23 -3.24 -19.36
CA PRO A 257 -16.65 -2.37 -18.26
C PRO A 257 -16.85 -3.20 -16.99
N VAL A 258 -16.28 -2.74 -15.87
CA VAL A 258 -16.46 -3.36 -14.55
C VAL A 258 -16.93 -2.31 -13.56
N PHE A 259 -17.98 -2.62 -12.81
CA PHE A 259 -18.55 -1.72 -11.82
C PHE A 259 -18.56 -2.34 -10.41
N GLY A 260 -17.94 -1.67 -9.44
CA GLY A 260 -17.92 -2.05 -8.02
C GLY A 260 -18.97 -1.29 -7.21
N PHE A 261 -20.15 -1.87 -7.02
CA PHE A 261 -21.19 -1.32 -6.15
C PHE A 261 -20.75 -1.40 -4.69
N GLY A 262 -20.97 -0.35 -3.91
CA GLY A 262 -20.59 -0.27 -2.49
C GLY A 262 -19.14 0.16 -2.23
N GLN A 263 -18.31 0.29 -3.29
CA GLN A 263 -16.89 0.66 -3.17
C GLN A 263 -16.66 2.01 -2.46
N ASN A 264 -17.60 2.95 -2.55
CA ASN A 264 -17.49 4.26 -1.89
C ASN A 264 -17.92 4.24 -0.42
N ASN A 265 -18.52 3.15 0.06
CA ASN A 265 -19.12 3.09 1.40
C ASN A 265 -18.15 2.57 2.48
N ILE A 266 -16.99 2.04 2.08
CA ILE A 266 -15.94 1.57 2.99
C ILE A 266 -15.27 2.69 3.80
N TYR A 267 -15.34 3.94 3.31
CA TYR A 267 -14.85 5.12 4.02
C TYR A 267 -15.84 6.27 3.93
N GLN A 268 -15.96 7.05 5.01
CA GLN A 268 -16.73 8.28 5.02
C GLN A 268 -15.76 9.45 4.96
N VAL A 269 -15.64 10.08 3.79
CA VAL A 269 -14.84 11.31 3.68
C VAL A 269 -15.57 12.42 4.43
N ILE A 270 -15.01 12.87 5.55
CA ILE A 270 -15.54 14.00 6.32
C ILE A 270 -15.34 15.27 5.49
N GLY A 271 -16.45 15.88 5.04
CA GLY A 271 -16.45 17.24 4.49
C GLY A 271 -16.66 17.38 2.98
N GLY A 272 -17.72 16.77 2.45
CA GLY A 272 -18.26 17.04 1.11
C GLY A 272 -19.07 18.34 0.99
N SER A 273 -18.61 19.45 1.59
CA SER A 273 -19.15 20.79 1.30
C SER A 273 -18.17 21.58 0.44
N ARG A 274 -18.68 22.16 -0.65
CA ARG A 274 -17.95 22.88 -1.71
C ARG A 274 -17.36 24.23 -1.28
N SER A 275 -17.50 24.68 -0.03
CA SER A 275 -17.36 26.09 0.33
C SER A 275 -16.01 26.54 0.92
N CYS A 276 -14.90 25.82 0.69
CA CYS A 276 -13.59 26.28 1.20
C CYS A 276 -12.49 26.24 0.14
N GLN A 277 -12.05 27.44 -0.25
CA GLN A 277 -10.87 27.71 -1.06
C GLN A 277 -9.61 27.47 -0.23
N PHE A 278 -9.15 26.21 -0.15
CA PHE A 278 -7.86 25.88 0.47
C PHE A 278 -6.83 25.43 -0.58
N SER A 279 -5.55 25.67 -0.24
CA SER A 279 -4.38 25.33 -1.04
C SER A 279 -4.30 23.83 -1.36
N ARG A 280 -3.58 23.47 -2.43
CA ARG A 280 -3.39 22.07 -2.89
C ARG A 280 -2.85 21.15 -1.78
N PHE A 281 -1.97 21.68 -0.93
CA PHE A 281 -1.31 20.93 0.13
C PHE A 281 -2.28 20.55 1.27
N GLN A 282 -3.09 21.49 1.77
CA GLN A 282 -4.08 21.20 2.82
C GLN A 282 -5.19 20.26 2.35
N ARG A 283 -5.59 20.31 1.07
CA ARG A 283 -6.55 19.37 0.49
C ARG A 283 -5.99 17.96 0.37
N TRP A 284 -4.73 17.81 -0.05
CA TRP A 284 -4.03 16.52 -0.06
C TRP A 284 -3.83 15.99 1.36
N PHE A 285 -3.39 16.85 2.28
CA PHE A 285 -3.23 16.52 3.69
C PHE A 285 -4.56 16.11 4.32
N ARG A 286 -5.70 16.72 3.99
CA ARG A 286 -7.03 16.31 4.49
C ARG A 286 -7.50 14.96 3.97
N SER A 287 -7.17 14.59 2.74
CA SER A 287 -7.43 13.24 2.21
C SER A 287 -6.54 12.20 2.89
N PHE A 288 -5.26 12.54 3.13
CA PHE A 288 -4.33 11.70 3.89
C PHE A 288 -4.72 11.60 5.37
N THR A 289 -5.15 12.69 6.00
CA THR A 289 -5.59 12.72 7.40
C THR A 289 -7.01 12.26 7.62
N SER A 290 -7.89 12.21 6.61
CA SER A 290 -9.16 11.49 6.73
C SER A 290 -8.95 9.98 6.82
N CYS A 291 -7.89 9.44 6.19
CA CYS A 291 -7.40 8.08 6.45
C CYS A 291 -6.80 7.92 7.87
N LEU A 292 -6.30 9.00 8.49
CA LEU A 292 -5.76 8.98 9.85
C LEU A 292 -6.83 9.23 10.93
N GLY A 293 -7.93 9.94 10.61
CA GLY A 293 -8.94 10.44 11.55
C GLY A 293 -10.14 9.52 11.78
N THR A 294 -10.31 8.46 10.97
CA THR A 294 -11.30 7.40 11.22
C THR A 294 -10.57 6.10 11.57
N CYS A 295 -10.09 6.01 12.81
CA CYS A 295 -9.73 4.76 13.50
C CYS A 295 -9.12 3.63 12.61
N PHE A 296 -8.04 3.91 11.86
CA PHE A 296 -7.15 3.00 11.09
C PHE A 296 -7.76 1.89 10.17
N LEU A 297 -9.03 1.55 10.26
CA LEU A 297 -9.67 0.38 9.65
C LEU A 297 -10.95 0.81 8.92
N PRO A 298 -11.13 0.39 7.65
CA PRO A 298 -12.30 0.71 6.84
C PRO A 298 -13.59 0.12 7.42
N LYS A 299 -14.73 0.72 7.09
CA LYS A 299 -16.05 0.19 7.46
C LYS A 299 -16.32 -1.13 6.73
N ARG A 300 -16.89 -2.09 7.44
CA ARG A 300 -17.47 -3.30 6.85
C ARG A 300 -18.69 -2.91 6.03
N SER A 301 -18.55 -2.92 4.71
CA SER A 301 -19.63 -2.61 3.77
C SER A 301 -19.56 -3.57 2.59
N PRO A 302 -20.70 -4.13 2.13
CA PRO A 302 -20.73 -5.07 1.00
C PRO A 302 -20.22 -4.42 -0.28
N ILE A 303 -19.34 -5.12 -1.01
CA ILE A 303 -18.85 -4.70 -2.32
C ILE A 303 -19.26 -5.73 -3.37
N ASN A 304 -20.07 -5.33 -4.35
CA ASN A 304 -20.49 -6.21 -5.43
C ASN A 304 -19.82 -5.77 -6.74
N VAL A 305 -18.88 -6.57 -7.21
CA VAL A 305 -18.13 -6.32 -8.44
C VAL A 305 -18.83 -6.99 -9.60
N VAL A 306 -19.37 -6.21 -10.52
CA VAL A 306 -20.09 -6.70 -11.70
C VAL A 306 -19.21 -6.51 -12.93
N VAL A 307 -18.84 -7.60 -13.59
CA VAL A 307 -18.08 -7.61 -14.84
C VAL A 307 -19.07 -7.66 -16.01
N GLY A 308 -19.06 -6.63 -16.86
CA GLY A 308 -19.96 -6.49 -17.99
C GLY A 308 -19.52 -7.22 -19.26
N SER A 309 -20.29 -7.04 -20.33
CA SER A 309 -19.99 -7.61 -21.64
C SER A 309 -18.84 -6.90 -22.35
N PRO A 310 -17.98 -7.62 -23.10
CA PRO A 310 -16.88 -7.01 -23.83
C PRO A 310 -17.40 -6.12 -24.97
N VAL A 311 -16.86 -4.91 -25.04
CA VAL A 311 -16.99 -4.00 -26.19
C VAL A 311 -15.89 -4.38 -27.18
N PRO A 312 -16.22 -4.93 -28.35
CA PRO A 312 -15.24 -5.40 -29.31
C PRO A 312 -14.46 -4.24 -29.91
N VAL A 313 -13.14 -4.37 -30.01
CA VAL A 313 -12.28 -3.30 -30.51
C VAL A 313 -11.46 -3.75 -31.71
N THR A 314 -11.58 -3.01 -32.82
CA THR A 314 -10.74 -3.19 -34.01
C THR A 314 -9.43 -2.43 -33.87
N LYS A 315 -8.33 -3.03 -34.30
CA LYS A 315 -6.99 -2.50 -34.22
C LYS A 315 -6.82 -1.35 -35.19
N ILE A 316 -6.36 -0.22 -34.70
CA ILE A 316 -5.97 0.94 -35.48
C ILE A 316 -4.64 1.40 -34.91
N ALA A 317 -3.57 1.33 -35.72
CA ALA A 317 -2.22 1.63 -35.26
C ALA A 317 -2.08 3.09 -34.78
N ASN A 318 -2.68 4.02 -35.52
CA ASN A 318 -2.70 5.45 -35.23
C ASN A 318 -4.15 5.94 -35.20
N PRO A 319 -4.89 5.71 -34.10
CA PRO A 319 -6.30 6.08 -34.03
C PRO A 319 -6.45 7.61 -33.98
N THR A 320 -7.40 8.12 -34.76
CA THR A 320 -7.82 9.52 -34.74
C THR A 320 -8.59 9.85 -33.46
N GLN A 321 -8.70 11.13 -33.13
CA GLN A 321 -9.46 11.54 -31.94
C GLN A 321 -10.95 11.20 -32.05
N GLU A 322 -11.50 11.21 -33.27
CA GLU A 322 -12.90 10.85 -33.53
C GLU A 322 -13.17 9.37 -33.26
N GLU A 323 -12.31 8.46 -33.74
CA GLU A 323 -12.43 7.02 -33.46
C GLU A 323 -12.30 6.72 -31.96
N ILE A 324 -11.38 7.40 -31.28
CA ILE A 324 -11.24 7.31 -29.82
C ILE A 324 -12.52 7.77 -29.14
N ASP A 325 -13.15 8.84 -29.62
CA ASP A 325 -14.35 9.42 -29.03
C ASP A 325 -15.59 8.55 -29.26
N GLN A 326 -15.69 7.93 -30.44
CA GLN A 326 -16.73 6.95 -30.76
C GLN A 326 -16.63 5.71 -29.88
N LEU A 327 -15.45 5.08 -29.77
CA LEU A 327 -15.25 3.93 -28.90
C LEU A 327 -15.51 4.30 -27.44
N HIS A 328 -15.06 5.49 -27.03
CA HIS A 328 -15.33 6.01 -25.70
C HIS A 328 -16.83 6.14 -25.45
N ALA A 329 -17.61 6.69 -26.38
CA ALA A 329 -19.07 6.77 -26.25
C ALA A 329 -19.74 5.39 -26.13
N GLN A 330 -19.31 4.40 -26.92
CA GLN A 330 -19.81 3.02 -26.84
C GLN A 330 -19.52 2.37 -25.48
N TYR A 331 -18.28 2.52 -24.99
CA TYR A 331 -17.90 2.01 -23.67
C TYR A 331 -18.74 2.62 -22.54
N LEU A 332 -19.06 3.91 -22.67
CA LEU A 332 -19.83 4.65 -21.69
C LEU A 332 -21.31 4.26 -21.67
N GLU A 333 -21.88 4.01 -22.84
CA GLU A 333 -23.21 3.41 -22.97
C GLU A 333 -23.22 2.03 -22.31
N ALA A 334 -22.25 1.16 -22.63
CA ALA A 334 -22.13 -0.17 -22.03
C ALA A 334 -21.95 -0.12 -20.50
N LEU A 335 -21.18 0.84 -19.97
CA LEU A 335 -21.00 1.05 -18.53
C LEU A 335 -22.28 1.56 -17.86
N THR A 336 -23.01 2.46 -18.52
CA THR A 336 -24.29 2.99 -18.01
C THR A 336 -25.34 1.89 -17.98
N ASP A 337 -25.44 1.10 -19.05
CA ASP A 337 -26.29 -0.08 -19.12
C ASP A 337 -25.97 -1.09 -18.01
N LEU A 338 -24.68 -1.36 -17.78
CA LEU A 338 -24.24 -2.27 -16.72
C LEU A 338 -24.68 -1.77 -15.34
N TYR A 339 -24.59 -0.45 -15.10
CA TYR A 339 -25.04 0.17 -13.86
C TYR A 339 -26.56 0.07 -13.70
N GLU A 340 -27.32 0.52 -14.70
CA GLU A 340 -28.79 0.58 -14.67
C GLU A 340 -29.42 -0.81 -14.49
N LYS A 341 -28.88 -1.84 -15.15
CA LYS A 341 -29.39 -3.22 -15.05
C LYS A 341 -29.18 -3.87 -13.68
N ASN A 342 -28.24 -3.35 -12.87
CA ASN A 342 -27.81 -4.00 -11.63
C ASN A 342 -28.04 -3.16 -10.36
N LYS A 343 -28.25 -1.84 -10.48
CA LYS A 343 -28.41 -0.93 -9.32
C LYS A 343 -29.53 -1.37 -8.37
N ASP A 344 -30.68 -1.80 -8.91
CA ASP A 344 -31.85 -2.17 -8.12
C ASP A 344 -31.70 -3.59 -7.53
N LYS A 345 -31.11 -4.52 -8.30
CA LYS A 345 -30.90 -5.92 -7.89
C LYS A 345 -29.95 -6.05 -6.70
N ILE A 346 -28.94 -5.18 -6.66
CA ILE A 346 -27.89 -5.20 -5.64
C ILE A 346 -28.27 -4.37 -4.40
N GLY A 347 -29.42 -3.67 -4.43
CA GLY A 347 -29.93 -2.89 -3.30
C GLY A 347 -29.10 -1.64 -2.97
N CYS A 348 -28.25 -1.19 -3.89
CA CYS A 348 -27.46 0.03 -3.73
C CYS A 348 -28.28 1.23 -4.21
N ALA A 349 -28.98 1.89 -3.27
CA ALA A 349 -29.74 3.13 -3.50
C ALA A 349 -28.85 4.38 -3.76
N GLY A 350 -27.66 4.18 -4.37
CA GLY A 350 -26.78 5.26 -4.75
C GLY A 350 -27.30 6.00 -5.98
N ARG A 351 -27.28 7.33 -5.98
CA ARG A 351 -27.53 8.12 -7.20
C ARG A 351 -26.21 8.37 -7.92
N LEU A 352 -26.13 8.02 -9.21
CA LEU A 352 -25.04 8.46 -10.09
C LEU A 352 -25.18 9.97 -10.27
N ARG A 353 -24.39 10.78 -9.55
CA ARG A 353 -24.77 12.18 -9.27
C ARG A 353 -24.54 13.17 -10.42
N ALA A 354 -23.59 12.92 -11.32
CA ALA A 354 -23.45 13.71 -12.54
C ALA A 354 -22.27 13.22 -13.38
N TRP A 355 -22.51 13.10 -14.67
CA TRP A 355 -21.52 13.27 -15.70
C TRP A 355 -21.12 14.75 -15.78
N ARG A 356 -19.97 15.14 -15.23
CA ARG A 356 -19.55 16.54 -15.34
C ARG A 356 -18.94 16.77 -16.72
N ALA A 357 -19.77 17.21 -17.66
CA ALA A 357 -19.31 17.92 -18.85
C ALA A 357 -18.52 19.14 -18.39
N GLY A 358 -17.20 19.09 -18.50
CA GLY A 358 -16.44 20.34 -18.55
C GLY A 358 -16.93 21.09 -19.78
N LYS A 359 -17.60 22.23 -19.58
CA LYS A 359 -17.82 23.20 -20.63
C LYS A 359 -16.45 23.51 -21.25
N ASN A 360 -16.31 23.27 -22.55
CA ASN A 360 -15.40 24.06 -23.35
C ASN A 360 -16.17 25.35 -23.63
N GLU A 361 -15.75 26.44 -23.00
CA GLU A 361 -16.15 27.78 -23.41
C GLU A 361 -15.37 28.13 -24.68
N SER A 362 -15.92 27.74 -25.82
CA SER A 362 -15.75 28.38 -27.12
C SER A 362 -16.59 27.58 -28.12
N GLU A 363 -17.41 28.28 -28.91
CA GLU A 363 -18.38 27.79 -29.91
C GLU A 363 -19.84 27.78 -29.44
N THR A 364 -20.35 29.01 -29.27
CA THR A 364 -21.74 29.35 -29.55
C THR A 364 -22.02 29.25 -31.05
N GLY A 365 -23.06 28.50 -31.41
CA GLY A 365 -23.78 28.69 -32.68
C GLY A 365 -23.67 27.54 -33.66
N ALA A 366 -24.57 26.56 -33.56
CA ALA A 366 -25.29 26.01 -34.71
C ALA A 366 -26.37 25.03 -34.23
N GLU A 367 -27.58 25.27 -34.72
CA GLU A 367 -28.74 24.40 -34.63
C GLU A 367 -28.41 22.94 -34.98
N SER A 368 -29.06 21.97 -34.32
CA SER A 368 -29.28 20.68 -34.99
C SER A 368 -30.70 20.18 -34.76
N LYS A 369 -31.43 20.23 -35.87
CA LYS A 369 -32.71 19.58 -36.12
C LYS A 369 -32.59 18.08 -35.90
N SER A 370 -33.56 17.53 -35.18
CA SER A 370 -33.92 16.11 -35.24
C SER A 370 -34.27 15.75 -36.70
N ARG A 371 -33.36 15.05 -37.39
CA ARG A 371 -33.63 14.36 -38.65
C ARG A 371 -33.51 12.86 -38.42
N SER A 372 -34.67 12.23 -38.33
CA SER A 372 -34.89 10.81 -38.62
C SER A 372 -34.27 10.46 -39.98
N HIS A 373 -33.27 9.58 -39.97
CA HIS A 373 -32.72 8.99 -41.18
C HIS A 373 -33.64 7.84 -41.63
N SER A 374 -34.48 8.10 -42.64
CA SER A 374 -35.04 7.05 -43.49
C SER A 374 -34.09 6.81 -44.65
N TYR A 375 -33.54 5.60 -44.76
CA TYR A 375 -32.83 5.16 -45.96
C TYR A 375 -33.83 4.98 -47.10
N VAL A 376 -33.77 5.85 -48.11
CA VAL A 376 -34.47 5.67 -49.39
C VAL A 376 -33.42 5.34 -50.46
N PHE A 377 -33.44 4.10 -50.93
CA PHE A 377 -32.68 3.65 -52.10
C PHE A 377 -33.28 4.28 -53.36
N LYS A 378 -32.44 4.97 -54.13
CA LYS A 378 -32.75 5.53 -55.44
C LYS A 378 -32.37 4.47 -56.49
N LEU A 379 -33.36 3.94 -57.21
CA LEU A 379 -33.16 3.08 -58.37
C LEU A 379 -33.62 3.85 -59.62
N GLU A 380 -32.64 4.30 -60.41
CA GLU A 380 -32.85 4.72 -61.79
C GLU A 380 -32.91 3.49 -62.69
N THR A 381 -33.98 3.33 -63.47
CA THR A 381 -33.98 2.46 -64.64
C THR A 381 -34.81 3.04 -65.78
N LYS A 382 -34.07 3.47 -66.81
CA LYS A 382 -34.24 3.34 -68.27
C LYS A 382 -35.59 3.63 -68.96
N MET A 383 -35.43 4.44 -70.01
CA MET A 383 -36.32 4.74 -71.14
C MET A 383 -36.80 3.51 -71.93
N ALA A 384 -38.00 3.60 -72.53
CA ALA A 384 -38.27 3.54 -73.99
C ALA A 384 -39.61 2.85 -74.37
N SER A 385 -40.50 3.58 -75.07
CA SER A 385 -41.37 3.15 -76.19
C SER A 385 -42.50 4.18 -76.35
N GLY A 386 -42.94 4.67 -77.51
CA GLY A 386 -42.57 4.45 -78.90
C GLY A 386 -43.06 5.66 -79.68
N ASN A 387 -42.22 6.16 -80.58
CA ASN A 387 -42.44 7.39 -81.33
C ASN A 387 -43.22 7.07 -82.63
N PRO A 388 -44.42 7.64 -82.88
CA PRO A 388 -45.28 7.28 -84.02
C PRO A 388 -44.69 7.60 -85.40
N LEU A 389 -43.58 8.34 -85.47
CA LEU A 389 -42.87 8.64 -86.72
C LEU A 389 -42.23 7.40 -87.38
N ILE A 390 -41.76 6.42 -86.60
CA ILE A 390 -41.07 5.23 -87.14
C ILE A 390 -42.07 4.22 -87.75
N THR A 391 -43.33 4.24 -87.31
CA THR A 391 -44.41 3.43 -87.90
C THR A 391 -44.87 4.00 -89.24
N LEU A 392 -44.87 5.33 -89.39
CA LEU A 392 -45.20 6.01 -90.66
C LEU A 392 -44.15 5.77 -91.75
N GLU A 393 -42.87 5.68 -91.38
CA GLU A 393 -41.76 5.42 -92.33
C GLU A 393 -41.76 3.98 -92.87
N ARG A 394 -42.35 3.02 -92.12
CA ARG A 394 -42.59 1.64 -92.57
C ARG A 394 -43.81 1.47 -93.48
N MET A 395 -44.81 2.34 -93.35
CA MET A 395 -45.98 2.34 -94.26
C MET A 395 -45.66 2.97 -95.62
N LEU A 396 -44.75 3.96 -95.67
CA LEU A 396 -44.38 4.66 -96.91
C LEU A 396 -43.42 3.88 -97.82
N ASN A 397 -42.64 2.92 -97.29
CA ASN A 397 -41.67 2.12 -98.06
C ASN A 397 -42.14 0.70 -98.39
N GLY A 398 -43.40 0.35 -98.09
CA GLY A 398 -44.01 -0.94 -98.38
C GLY A 398 -44.85 -0.92 -99.65
N ARG A 399 -44.42 -1.65 -100.68
CA ARG A 399 -45.14 -1.89 -101.95
C ARG A 399 -46.64 -2.16 -101.72
N THR A 400 -47.49 -1.24 -102.15
CA THR A 400 -48.93 -1.51 -102.35
C THR A 400 -49.26 -1.37 -103.84
N THR A 401 -49.43 -2.51 -104.50
CA THR A 401 -50.02 -2.59 -105.83
C THR A 401 -51.51 -2.31 -105.71
N LEU A 402 -51.95 -1.10 -106.09
CA LEU A 402 -53.36 -0.77 -106.26
C LEU A 402 -53.97 -1.64 -107.37
N LYS A 403 -54.79 -2.63 -106.98
CA LYS A 403 -55.78 -3.23 -107.88
C LYS A 403 -57.08 -2.46 -107.72
N THR A 404 -57.47 -1.73 -108.76
CA THR A 404 -58.81 -1.13 -108.86
C THR A 404 -59.84 -2.26 -108.99
N GLN A 405 -60.65 -2.46 -107.94
CA GLN A 405 -61.79 -3.36 -107.97
C GLN A 405 -63.08 -2.55 -108.13
N LYS A 406 -63.92 -2.94 -109.07
CA LYS A 406 -65.18 -2.26 -109.41
C LYS A 406 -66.16 -2.43 -108.23
N VAL A 407 -66.51 -1.33 -107.58
CA VAL A 407 -67.37 -1.32 -106.38
C VAL A 407 -68.85 -1.38 -106.80
N THR A 408 -69.60 -2.33 -106.26
CA THR A 408 -71.07 -2.42 -106.38
C THR A 408 -71.76 -1.82 -105.15
N HIS A 409 -73.02 -1.40 -105.29
CA HIS A 409 -73.79 -0.65 -104.27
C HIS A 409 -73.87 -1.36 -102.90
N THR A 410 -73.74 -2.69 -102.85
CA THR A 410 -73.77 -3.50 -101.62
C THR A 410 -72.52 -3.31 -100.75
N ASN A 411 -71.36 -3.01 -101.35
CA ASN A 411 -70.11 -2.83 -100.63
C ASN A 411 -70.06 -1.50 -99.86
N ILE A 412 -70.84 -0.49 -100.29
CA ILE A 412 -70.89 0.82 -99.63
C ILE A 412 -71.74 0.76 -98.34
N VAL A 413 -72.78 -0.07 -98.32
CA VAL A 413 -73.67 -0.21 -97.16
C VAL A 413 -72.99 -0.95 -96.00
N CYS A 414 -72.19 -1.99 -96.29
CA CYS A 414 -71.43 -2.72 -95.25
C CYS A 414 -70.34 -1.84 -94.63
N ILE A 415 -69.57 -1.10 -95.44
CA ILE A 415 -68.54 -0.18 -94.94
C ILE A 415 -69.18 0.93 -94.09
N GLY A 416 -70.34 1.45 -94.49
CA GLY A 416 -71.06 2.48 -93.73
C GLY A 416 -71.60 2.00 -92.38
N THR A 417 -71.95 0.71 -92.24
CA THR A 417 -72.46 0.15 -90.97
C THR A 417 -71.33 -0.24 -90.02
N GLU A 418 -70.20 -0.76 -90.53
CA GLU A 418 -69.01 -1.02 -89.72
C GLU A 418 -68.41 0.27 -89.16
N LEU A 419 -68.31 1.33 -89.99
CA LEU A 419 -67.79 2.62 -89.56
C LEU A 419 -68.67 3.29 -88.48
N LEU A 420 -69.99 3.15 -88.59
CA LEU A 420 -70.92 3.70 -87.60
C LEU A 420 -70.80 3.02 -86.23
N ASN A 421 -70.60 1.70 -86.21
CA ASN A 421 -70.41 0.93 -84.98
C ASN A 421 -69.07 1.23 -84.31
N GLU A 422 -67.99 1.37 -85.08
CA GLU A 422 -66.68 1.80 -84.55
C GLU A 422 -66.75 3.21 -83.96
N ILE A 423 -67.39 4.18 -84.66
CA ILE A 423 -67.57 5.53 -84.15
C ILE A 423 -68.37 5.53 -82.83
N GLN A 424 -69.43 4.73 -82.73
CA GLN A 424 -70.20 4.60 -81.49
C GLN A 424 -69.43 3.94 -80.34
N GLN A 425 -68.46 3.07 -80.63
CA GLN A 425 -67.60 2.46 -79.63
C GLN A 425 -66.56 3.46 -79.12
N VAL A 426 -65.88 4.17 -80.01
CA VAL A 426 -64.91 5.23 -79.67
C VAL A 426 -65.58 6.32 -78.83
N MET A 427 -66.77 6.79 -79.21
CA MET A 427 -67.49 7.79 -78.41
C MET A 427 -67.90 7.30 -77.01
N ARG A 428 -68.13 6.00 -76.81
CA ARG A 428 -68.42 5.42 -75.49
C ARG A 428 -67.16 5.33 -74.64
N GLU A 429 -66.03 4.99 -75.22
CA GLU A 429 -64.73 4.96 -74.53
C GLU A 429 -64.24 6.35 -74.14
N ASP A 430 -64.40 7.35 -75.02
CA ASP A 430 -64.06 8.75 -74.74
C ASP A 430 -64.94 9.32 -73.61
N LYS A 431 -66.24 9.03 -73.60
CA LYS A 431 -67.13 9.39 -72.47
C LYS A 431 -66.70 8.72 -71.17
N GLY A 432 -66.36 7.43 -71.20
CA GLY A 432 -65.89 6.70 -70.02
C GLY A 432 -64.54 7.21 -69.49
N LYS A 433 -63.66 7.68 -70.38
CA LYS A 433 -62.39 8.30 -70.01
C LYS A 433 -62.60 9.67 -69.36
N ALA A 434 -63.42 10.52 -69.96
CA ALA A 434 -63.75 11.85 -69.43
C ALA A 434 -64.38 11.78 -68.03
N VAL A 435 -65.28 10.81 -67.78
CA VAL A 435 -65.89 10.62 -66.46
C VAL A 435 -64.86 10.18 -65.41
N ARG A 436 -63.94 9.26 -65.75
CA ARG A 436 -62.89 8.82 -64.82
C ARG A 436 -61.91 9.92 -64.48
N GLU A 437 -61.52 10.75 -65.45
CA GLU A 437 -60.66 11.91 -65.21
C GLU A 437 -61.34 12.96 -64.32
N ALA A 438 -62.64 13.20 -64.51
CA ALA A 438 -63.42 14.11 -63.66
C ALA A 438 -63.54 13.60 -62.21
N VAL A 439 -63.77 12.30 -62.01
CA VAL A 439 -63.81 11.68 -60.67
C VAL A 439 -62.44 11.74 -59.99
N ALA A 440 -61.37 11.37 -60.68
CA ALA A 440 -60.01 11.44 -60.13
C ALA A 440 -59.60 12.87 -59.75
N ALA A 441 -60.00 13.87 -60.55
CA ALA A 441 -59.76 15.28 -60.23
C ALA A 441 -60.55 15.73 -58.98
N ALA A 442 -61.80 15.27 -58.82
CA ALA A 442 -62.62 15.56 -57.65
C ALA A 442 -62.06 14.91 -56.37
N GLU A 443 -61.65 13.64 -56.45
CA GLU A 443 -61.02 12.92 -55.34
C GLU A 443 -59.69 13.54 -54.93
N ALA A 444 -58.85 13.95 -55.88
CA ALA A 444 -57.59 14.64 -55.60
C ALA A 444 -57.82 15.97 -54.87
N LYS A 445 -58.86 16.73 -55.26
CA LYS A 445 -59.23 17.98 -54.60
C LYS A 445 -59.73 17.74 -53.17
N ALA A 446 -60.59 16.76 -52.96
CA ALA A 446 -61.09 16.39 -51.64
C ALA A 446 -59.96 15.92 -50.71
N HIS A 447 -59.01 15.12 -51.22
CA HIS A 447 -57.83 14.69 -50.45
C HIS A 447 -56.92 15.86 -50.07
N ALA A 448 -56.74 16.83 -50.96
CA ALA A 448 -55.93 18.02 -50.67
C ALA A 448 -56.57 18.89 -49.57
N GLU A 449 -57.88 19.09 -49.63
CA GLU A 449 -58.64 19.83 -48.61
C GLU A 449 -58.59 19.13 -47.23
N LEU A 450 -58.79 17.80 -47.20
CA LEU A 450 -58.70 17.01 -45.98
C LEU A 450 -57.30 17.07 -45.35
N LYS A 451 -56.25 16.96 -46.17
CA LYS A 451 -54.87 17.04 -45.68
C LYS A 451 -54.55 18.41 -45.09
N LYS A 452 -55.07 19.48 -45.69
CA LYS A 452 -54.89 20.84 -45.18
C LYS A 452 -55.60 21.03 -43.84
N ALA A 453 -56.85 20.57 -43.71
CA ALA A 453 -57.61 20.63 -42.47
C ALA A 453 -56.94 19.82 -41.33
N LEU A 454 -56.39 18.64 -41.65
CA LEU A 454 -55.65 17.82 -40.68
C LEU A 454 -54.37 18.51 -40.18
N GLN A 455 -53.65 19.18 -41.10
CA GLN A 455 -52.43 19.91 -40.76
C GLN A 455 -52.73 21.10 -39.84
N GLU A 456 -53.78 21.88 -40.15
CA GLU A 456 -54.21 23.01 -39.33
C GLU A 456 -54.64 22.57 -37.92
N GLN A 457 -55.39 21.47 -37.79
CA GLN A 457 -55.73 20.91 -36.47
C GLN A 457 -54.50 20.45 -35.69
N LYS A 458 -53.54 19.81 -36.36
CA LYS A 458 -52.33 19.33 -35.71
C LYS A 458 -51.50 20.49 -35.16
N GLU A 459 -51.37 21.58 -35.91
CA GLU A 459 -50.65 22.78 -35.48
C GLU A 459 -51.34 23.46 -34.28
N GLN A 460 -52.68 23.50 -34.25
CA GLN A 460 -53.43 24.00 -33.08
C GLN A 460 -53.18 23.14 -31.83
N MET A 461 -53.28 21.81 -31.97
CA MET A 461 -53.04 20.87 -30.87
C MET A 461 -51.60 20.94 -30.35
N GLU A 462 -50.62 21.07 -31.23
CA GLU A 462 -49.21 21.26 -30.85
C GLU A 462 -49.01 22.59 -30.11
N GLY A 463 -49.64 23.68 -30.58
CA GLY A 463 -49.59 24.98 -29.92
C GLY A 463 -50.30 25.04 -28.56
N GLU A 464 -51.36 24.26 -28.34
CA GLU A 464 -51.99 24.12 -27.03
C GLU A 464 -51.16 23.26 -26.07
N ARG A 465 -50.61 22.15 -26.56
CA ARG A 465 -49.71 21.29 -25.78
C ARG A 465 -48.49 22.06 -25.27
N ASP A 466 -47.87 22.85 -26.13
CA ASP A 466 -46.64 23.58 -25.79
C ASP A 466 -46.93 24.69 -24.76
N ARG A 467 -48.10 25.34 -24.83
CA ARG A 467 -48.56 26.29 -23.81
C ARG A 467 -48.80 25.61 -22.46
N ALA A 468 -49.50 24.48 -22.45
CA ALA A 468 -49.75 23.72 -21.22
C ALA A 468 -48.45 23.19 -20.58
N LEU A 469 -47.47 22.78 -21.40
CA LEU A 469 -46.17 22.32 -20.92
C LEU A 469 -45.38 23.45 -20.24
N GLU A 470 -45.42 24.66 -20.82
CA GLU A 470 -44.69 25.80 -20.27
C GLU A 470 -45.33 26.31 -18.97
N GLU A 471 -46.66 26.33 -18.87
CA GLU A 471 -47.37 26.63 -17.62
C GLU A 471 -47.04 25.62 -16.51
N ALA A 472 -47.05 24.32 -16.83
CA ALA A 472 -46.67 23.27 -15.89
C ALA A 472 -45.20 23.41 -15.44
N ARG A 473 -44.31 23.82 -16.35
CA ARG A 473 -42.90 24.07 -16.04
C ARG A 473 -42.72 25.25 -15.08
N LEU A 474 -43.40 26.36 -15.32
CA LEU A 474 -43.38 27.55 -14.45
C LEU A 474 -43.84 27.21 -13.03
N GLN A 475 -44.94 26.47 -12.89
CA GLN A 475 -45.45 26.02 -11.59
C GLN A 475 -44.46 25.09 -10.88
N ALA A 476 -43.82 24.17 -11.61
CA ALA A 476 -42.81 23.30 -11.04
C ALA A 476 -41.56 24.07 -10.58
N GLU A 477 -41.12 25.08 -11.35
CA GLU A 477 -39.98 25.94 -10.98
C GLU A 477 -40.27 26.74 -9.69
N GLU A 478 -41.48 27.25 -9.53
CA GLU A 478 -41.93 27.98 -8.33
C GLU A 478 -41.98 27.07 -7.09
N GLN A 479 -42.59 25.88 -7.20
CA GLN A 479 -42.61 24.89 -6.11
C GLN A 479 -41.20 24.45 -5.72
N MET A 480 -40.31 24.24 -6.70
CA MET A 480 -38.92 23.90 -6.42
C MET A 480 -38.16 25.06 -5.75
N ALA A 481 -38.49 26.32 -6.03
CA ALA A 481 -37.91 27.47 -5.34
C ALA A 481 -38.34 27.52 -3.87
N GLU A 482 -39.61 27.28 -3.58
CA GLU A 482 -40.12 27.25 -2.20
C GLU A 482 -39.50 26.10 -1.39
N ILE A 483 -39.43 24.89 -1.96
CA ILE A 483 -38.80 23.74 -1.30
C ILE A 483 -37.32 24.02 -1.01
N ARG A 484 -36.60 24.66 -1.95
CA ARG A 484 -35.20 25.04 -1.75
C ARG A 484 -35.04 26.00 -0.58
N TYR A 485 -35.89 27.01 -0.48
CA TYR A 485 -35.86 27.96 0.65
C TYR A 485 -36.12 27.27 2.00
N ARG A 486 -37.15 26.42 2.09
CA ARG A 486 -37.46 25.67 3.31
C ARG A 486 -36.32 24.75 3.73
N CYS A 487 -35.69 24.06 2.77
CA CYS A 487 -34.52 23.23 3.02
C CYS A 487 -33.34 24.05 3.54
N GLU A 488 -33.04 25.20 2.96
CA GLU A 488 -31.93 26.06 3.40
C GLU A 488 -32.12 26.56 4.85
N VAL A 489 -33.34 26.97 5.20
CA VAL A 489 -33.67 27.38 6.57
C VAL A 489 -33.53 26.21 7.56
N ALA A 490 -34.02 25.02 7.20
CA ALA A 490 -33.90 23.82 8.02
C ALA A 490 -32.43 23.39 8.20
N GLU A 491 -31.63 23.48 7.15
CA GLU A 491 -30.19 23.18 7.19
C GLU A 491 -29.43 24.16 8.08
N LYS A 492 -29.70 25.47 7.96
CA LYS A 492 -29.10 26.49 8.86
C LYS A 492 -29.45 26.23 10.33
N LYS A 493 -30.70 25.85 10.62
CA LYS A 493 -31.12 25.52 11.99
C LYS A 493 -30.41 24.28 12.53
N ARG A 494 -30.32 23.21 11.72
CA ARG A 494 -29.57 21.99 12.09
C ARG A 494 -28.09 22.27 12.30
N ALA A 495 -27.48 23.09 11.45
CA ALA A 495 -26.08 23.47 11.56
C ALA A 495 -25.80 24.24 12.87
N ARG A 496 -26.69 25.17 13.25
CA ARG A 496 -26.57 25.92 14.51
C ARG A 496 -26.67 25.01 15.73
N SER A 497 -27.67 24.14 15.79
CA SER A 497 -27.82 23.19 16.90
C SER A 497 -26.69 22.17 16.98
N ALA A 498 -26.14 21.73 15.84
CA ALA A 498 -24.97 20.87 15.80
C ALA A 498 -23.71 21.58 16.32
N LEU A 499 -23.53 22.87 15.99
CA LEU A 499 -22.42 23.68 16.49
C LEU A 499 -22.51 23.89 18.00
N GLU A 500 -23.70 24.18 18.53
CA GLU A 500 -23.93 24.35 19.97
C GLU A 500 -23.62 23.05 20.75
N ARG A 501 -24.08 21.89 20.22
CA ARG A 501 -23.74 20.57 20.80
C ARG A 501 -22.25 20.31 20.78
N PHE A 502 -21.59 20.59 19.65
CA PHE A 502 -20.15 20.42 19.52
C PHE A 502 -19.36 21.32 20.48
N GLN A 503 -19.77 22.58 20.64
CA GLN A 503 -19.13 23.49 21.59
C GLN A 503 -19.27 23.00 23.03
N LYS A 504 -20.44 22.49 23.40
CA LYS A 504 -20.69 21.91 24.72
C LYS A 504 -19.88 20.63 24.96
N GLU A 505 -19.89 19.69 24.02
CA GLU A 505 -19.08 18.47 24.11
C GLU A 505 -17.59 18.80 24.21
N LYS A 506 -17.13 19.81 23.47
CA LYS A 506 -15.75 20.30 23.55
C LYS A 506 -15.43 20.91 24.91
N SER A 507 -16.31 21.72 25.49
CA SER A 507 -16.07 22.30 26.82
C SER A 507 -16.03 21.22 27.89
N ASP A 508 -16.95 20.26 27.83
CA ASP A 508 -17.04 19.16 28.80
C ASP A 508 -15.81 18.23 28.69
N ALA A 509 -15.33 17.96 27.47
CA ALA A 509 -14.11 17.19 27.24
C ALA A 509 -12.86 17.92 27.74
N LEU A 510 -12.75 19.23 27.51
CA LEU A 510 -11.64 20.05 28.00
C LEU A 510 -11.62 20.10 29.52
N GLN A 511 -12.78 20.21 30.17
CA GLN A 511 -12.87 20.20 31.62
C GLN A 511 -12.41 18.86 32.20
N LYS A 512 -12.90 17.74 31.67
CA LYS A 512 -12.46 16.40 32.10
C LYS A 512 -10.96 16.19 31.91
N ALA A 513 -10.42 16.62 30.78
CA ALA A 513 -8.98 16.53 30.51
C ALA A 513 -8.16 17.38 31.48
N ALA A 514 -8.65 18.56 31.86
CA ALA A 514 -7.99 19.41 32.85
C ALA A 514 -8.03 18.79 34.26
N GLU A 515 -9.16 18.20 34.66
CA GLU A 515 -9.31 17.50 35.94
C GLU A 515 -8.37 16.28 36.03
N GLU A 516 -8.28 15.50 34.95
CA GLU A 516 -7.37 14.35 34.87
C GLU A 516 -5.90 14.76 34.88
N ALA A 517 -5.55 15.84 34.19
CA ALA A 517 -4.19 16.39 34.19
C ALA A 517 -3.78 16.87 35.59
N GLU A 518 -4.66 17.53 36.33
CA GLU A 518 -4.35 17.99 37.70
C GLU A 518 -4.20 16.80 38.67
N LYS A 519 -5.00 15.76 38.52
CA LYS A 519 -4.85 14.51 39.30
C LYS A 519 -3.51 13.84 39.03
N ASN A 520 -3.12 13.69 37.76
CA ASN A 520 -1.84 13.10 37.38
C ASN A 520 -0.65 13.92 37.90
N LYS A 521 -0.77 15.25 37.87
CA LYS A 521 0.24 16.16 38.43
C LYS A 521 0.37 16.00 39.95
N GLN A 522 -0.74 15.88 40.68
CA GLN A 522 -0.71 15.64 42.13
C GLN A 522 -0.06 14.29 42.47
N GLU A 523 -0.37 13.24 41.72
CA GLU A 523 0.24 11.92 41.89
C GLU A 523 1.75 11.95 41.58
N ALA A 524 2.16 12.62 40.51
CA ALA A 524 3.57 12.81 40.17
C ALA A 524 4.34 13.58 41.26
N LEU A 525 3.76 14.65 41.80
CA LEU A 525 4.35 15.41 42.90
C LEU A 525 4.51 14.56 44.17
N LYS A 526 3.52 13.73 44.49
CA LYS A 526 3.60 12.80 45.63
C LYS A 526 4.74 11.80 45.45
N ASN A 527 4.82 11.15 44.30
CA ASN A 527 5.87 10.18 43.98
C ASN A 527 7.28 10.82 44.00
N LEU A 528 7.39 12.05 43.48
CA LEU A 528 8.65 12.80 43.51
C LEU A 528 9.07 13.13 44.94
N THR A 529 8.12 13.57 45.78
CA THR A 529 8.37 13.90 47.18
C THR A 529 8.81 12.66 47.97
N GLU A 530 8.15 11.51 47.77
CA GLU A 530 8.53 10.24 48.39
C GLU A 530 9.94 9.78 47.95
N THR A 531 10.26 9.91 46.66
CA THR A 531 11.57 9.55 46.12
C THR A 531 12.67 10.46 46.68
N LEU A 532 12.43 11.77 46.74
CA LEU A 532 13.36 12.73 47.30
C LEU A 532 13.59 12.49 48.79
N ALA A 533 12.52 12.26 49.56
CA ALA A 533 12.62 11.94 50.99
C ALA A 533 13.44 10.66 51.23
N ARG A 534 13.28 9.64 50.39
CA ARG A 534 14.09 8.42 50.46
C ARG A 534 15.57 8.69 50.18
N LYS A 535 15.89 9.50 49.17
CA LYS A 535 17.29 9.90 48.87
C LYS A 535 17.92 10.64 50.04
N LEU A 536 17.24 11.65 50.59
CA LEU A 536 17.73 12.42 51.72
C LEU A 536 17.95 11.56 52.97
N ARG A 537 17.05 10.59 53.24
CA ARG A 537 17.25 9.62 54.34
C ARG A 537 18.48 8.75 54.13
N ASN A 538 18.71 8.27 52.91
CA ASN A 538 19.88 7.45 52.60
C ASN A 538 21.18 8.26 52.70
N GLU A 539 21.20 9.50 52.19
CA GLU A 539 22.34 10.41 52.34
C GLU A 539 22.62 10.72 53.81
N ALA A 540 21.58 11.00 54.61
CA ALA A 540 21.72 11.23 56.04
C ALA A 540 22.23 9.98 56.79
N ALA A 541 21.81 8.78 56.39
CA ALA A 541 22.31 7.53 56.95
C ALA A 541 23.80 7.33 56.63
N LEU A 542 24.20 7.56 55.37
CA LEU A 542 25.59 7.48 54.93
C LEU A 542 26.48 8.49 55.69
N GLN A 543 26.03 9.73 55.85
CA GLN A 543 26.75 10.76 56.61
C GLN A 543 26.93 10.36 58.08
N ARG A 544 25.92 9.74 58.70
CA ARG A 544 26.05 9.22 60.07
C ARG A 544 27.07 8.09 60.15
N GLU A 545 27.05 7.15 59.21
CA GLU A 545 28.03 6.06 59.19
C GLU A 545 29.46 6.56 59.01
N LEU A 546 29.67 7.54 58.12
CA LEU A 546 30.97 8.19 57.94
C LEU A 546 31.44 8.90 59.22
N ALA A 547 30.57 9.69 59.86
CA ALA A 547 30.90 10.38 61.10
C ALA A 547 31.23 9.40 62.25
N VAL A 548 30.48 8.28 62.35
CA VAL A 548 30.78 7.21 63.32
C VAL A 548 32.10 6.53 62.99
N GLY A 549 32.39 6.29 61.71
CA GLY A 549 33.66 5.74 61.24
C GLY A 549 34.85 6.62 61.60
N GLU A 550 34.76 7.93 61.38
CA GLU A 550 35.77 8.90 61.75
C GLU A 550 35.99 8.96 63.27
N ALA A 551 34.90 9.00 64.06
CA ALA A 551 34.98 8.98 65.52
C ALA A 551 35.65 7.70 66.05
N LEU A 552 35.33 6.55 65.45
CA LEU A 552 35.97 5.27 65.78
C LEU A 552 37.44 5.24 65.39
N ALA A 553 37.83 5.83 64.25
CA ALA A 553 39.22 5.92 63.83
C ALA A 553 40.05 6.77 64.81
N VAL A 554 39.52 7.92 65.23
CA VAL A 554 40.14 8.78 66.26
C VAL A 554 40.24 8.04 67.59
N ALA A 555 39.17 7.35 68.01
CA ALA A 555 39.17 6.57 69.24
C ALA A 555 40.22 5.44 69.23
N ARG A 556 40.36 4.73 68.10
CA ARG A 556 41.40 3.70 67.91
C ARG A 556 42.80 4.30 68.02
N LYS A 557 43.08 5.42 67.34
CA LYS A 557 44.38 6.09 67.40
C LYS A 557 44.73 6.53 68.84
N ASN A 558 43.76 7.07 69.57
CA ASN A 558 43.94 7.46 70.97
C ASN A 558 44.13 6.25 71.91
N ALA A 559 43.44 5.14 71.65
CA ALA A 559 43.64 3.90 72.39
C ALA A 559 45.03 3.30 72.14
N GLU A 560 45.51 3.33 70.89
CA GLU A 560 46.84 2.87 70.51
C GLU A 560 47.94 3.74 71.14
N ARG A 561 47.77 5.07 71.15
CA ARG A 561 48.67 5.99 71.85
C ARG A 561 48.76 5.67 73.34
N ARG A 562 47.62 5.53 74.02
CA ARG A 562 47.58 5.16 75.45
C ARG A 562 48.23 3.81 75.73
N ARG A 563 48.06 2.85 74.82
CA ARG A 563 48.73 1.55 74.92
C ARG A 563 50.24 1.69 74.81
N GLN A 564 50.74 2.49 73.86
CA GLN A 564 52.17 2.76 73.71
C GLN A 564 52.75 3.49 74.94
N GLU A 565 52.06 4.52 75.44
CA GLU A 565 52.42 5.24 76.67
C GLU A 565 52.54 4.28 77.86
N SER A 566 51.57 3.37 78.04
CA SER A 566 51.60 2.36 79.12
C SER A 566 52.71 1.32 78.94
N ILE A 567 53.02 0.90 77.71
CA ILE A 567 54.13 -0.02 77.42
C ILE A 567 55.47 0.65 77.77
N GLU A 568 55.67 1.90 77.37
CA GLU A 568 56.90 2.64 77.68
C GLU A 568 57.07 2.89 79.19
N GLU A 569 55.99 3.24 79.89
CA GLU A 569 56.02 3.39 81.35
C GLU A 569 56.40 2.07 82.05
N THR A 570 55.79 0.96 81.62
CA THR A 570 56.11 -0.38 82.14
C THR A 570 57.56 -0.77 81.84
N LYS A 571 58.07 -0.44 80.65
CA LYS A 571 59.44 -0.71 80.25
C LYS A 571 60.43 0.07 81.11
N LEU A 572 60.18 1.36 81.34
CA LEU A 572 61.00 2.20 82.22
C LEU A 572 61.01 1.68 83.67
N GLU A 573 59.87 1.23 84.18
CA GLU A 573 59.77 0.63 85.50
C GLU A 573 60.57 -0.69 85.60
N CYS A 574 60.45 -1.55 84.59
CA CYS A 574 61.26 -2.77 84.48
C CYS A 574 62.76 -2.47 84.42
N GLU A 575 63.17 -1.48 83.63
CA GLU A 575 64.57 -1.05 83.55
C GLU A 575 65.07 -0.55 84.91
N ARG A 576 64.31 0.30 85.62
CA ARG A 576 64.67 0.75 86.98
C ARG A 576 64.80 -0.41 87.97
N LYS A 577 63.85 -1.35 87.99
CA LYS A 577 63.89 -2.52 88.88
C LYS A 577 65.08 -3.42 88.53
N SER A 578 65.33 -3.65 87.24
CA SER A 578 66.46 -4.46 86.77
C SER A 578 67.81 -3.82 87.13
N ALA A 579 67.95 -2.49 87.00
CA ALA A 579 69.17 -1.78 87.39
C ALA A 579 69.42 -1.78 88.90
N ALA A 580 68.36 -1.63 89.71
CA ALA A 580 68.45 -1.76 91.16
C ALA A 580 68.87 -3.18 91.58
N GLU A 581 68.31 -4.20 90.93
CA GLU A 581 68.66 -5.60 91.19
C GLU A 581 70.07 -5.94 90.71
N ALA A 582 70.50 -5.46 89.54
CA ALA A 582 71.86 -5.61 89.05
C ALA A 582 72.87 -4.95 90.01
N SER A 583 72.55 -3.77 90.56
CA SER A 583 73.38 -3.10 91.58
C SER A 583 73.44 -3.90 92.88
N ARG A 584 72.33 -4.49 93.31
CA ARG A 584 72.28 -5.37 94.49
C ARG A 584 73.16 -6.61 94.29
N VAL A 585 73.03 -7.26 93.13
CA VAL A 585 73.80 -8.45 92.74
C VAL A 585 75.28 -8.10 92.65
N ALA A 586 75.66 -6.99 92.00
CA ALA A 586 77.04 -6.52 91.92
C ALA A 586 77.65 -6.29 93.32
N ARG A 587 76.89 -5.71 94.27
CA ARG A 587 77.35 -5.53 95.65
C ARG A 587 77.60 -6.86 96.36
N VAL A 588 76.71 -7.85 96.18
CA VAL A 588 76.89 -9.20 96.74
C VAL A 588 78.13 -9.86 96.14
N HIS A 589 78.31 -9.79 94.82
CA HIS A 589 79.51 -10.32 94.16
C HIS A 589 80.78 -9.62 94.64
N GLN A 590 80.77 -8.29 94.76
CA GLN A 590 81.93 -7.53 95.25
C GLN A 590 82.30 -7.94 96.68
N ASN A 591 81.31 -8.09 97.56
CA ASN A 591 81.55 -8.58 98.92
C ASN A 591 82.16 -9.98 98.90
N LYS A 592 81.69 -10.87 98.02
CA LYS A 592 82.25 -12.23 97.89
C LYS A 592 83.67 -12.23 97.32
N VAL A 593 83.97 -11.36 96.35
CA VAL A 593 85.32 -11.16 95.82
C VAL A 593 86.25 -10.67 96.94
N ASN A 594 85.82 -9.69 97.73
CA ASN A 594 86.60 -9.20 98.87
C ASN A 594 86.87 -10.29 99.91
N GLU A 595 85.86 -11.11 100.23
CA GLU A 595 86.01 -12.26 101.14
C GLU A 595 87.02 -13.29 100.60
N LEU A 596 86.94 -13.59 99.30
CA LEU A 596 87.88 -14.52 98.64
C LEU A 596 89.31 -13.95 98.62
N ASN A 597 89.47 -12.66 98.33
CA ASN A 597 90.78 -11.99 98.35
C ASN A 597 91.40 -12.02 99.74
N GLN A 598 90.63 -11.71 100.80
CA GLN A 598 91.12 -11.85 102.18
C GLN A 598 91.62 -13.26 102.50
N ARG A 599 90.95 -14.28 101.93
CA ARG A 599 91.33 -15.68 102.10
C ARG A 599 92.58 -16.02 101.30
N ILE A 600 92.75 -15.46 100.11
CA ILE A 600 93.98 -15.55 99.31
C ILE A 600 95.14 -14.92 100.08
N ASP A 601 95.01 -13.69 100.56
CA ASP A 601 96.05 -13.00 101.35
C ASP A 601 96.46 -13.81 102.59
N GLN A 602 95.50 -14.47 103.24
CA GLN A 602 95.78 -15.33 104.39
C GLN A 602 96.52 -16.62 104.00
N LEU A 603 96.17 -17.23 102.86
CA LEU A 603 96.90 -18.37 102.33
C LEU A 603 98.31 -17.99 101.88
N GLU A 604 98.49 -16.81 101.27
CA GLU A 604 99.81 -16.28 100.89
C GLU A 604 100.70 -16.06 102.10
N ARG A 605 100.19 -15.44 103.17
CA ARG A 605 100.93 -15.30 104.44
C ARG A 605 101.31 -16.64 105.06
N ASN A 606 100.41 -17.62 105.01
CA ASN A 606 100.72 -18.97 105.49
C ASN A 606 101.82 -19.62 104.63
N LEU A 607 101.77 -19.44 103.31
CA LEU A 607 102.77 -19.96 102.38
C LEU A 607 104.14 -19.30 102.59
N GLU A 608 104.19 -17.98 102.82
CA GLU A 608 105.41 -17.27 103.19
C GLU A 608 106.00 -17.78 104.50
N ALA A 609 105.17 -17.98 105.53
CA ALA A 609 105.62 -18.52 106.81
C ALA A 609 106.20 -19.94 106.68
N GLU A 610 105.58 -20.80 105.87
CA GLU A 610 106.09 -22.14 105.55
C GLU A 610 107.39 -22.09 104.73
N ASN A 611 107.51 -21.15 103.78
CA ASN A 611 108.75 -20.94 103.02
C ASN A 611 109.89 -20.45 103.93
N ASP A 612 109.62 -19.55 104.87
CA ASP A 612 110.61 -19.09 105.86
C ASP A 612 111.03 -20.23 106.80
N ALA A 613 110.09 -21.08 107.22
CA ALA A 613 110.38 -22.28 108.00
C ALA A 613 111.28 -23.25 107.20
N LYS A 614 110.97 -23.47 105.92
CA LYS A 614 111.81 -24.26 105.00
C LYS A 614 113.21 -23.66 104.86
N LEU A 615 113.34 -22.33 104.67
CA LEU A 615 114.63 -21.66 104.53
C LEU A 615 115.48 -21.79 105.80
N LYS A 616 114.87 -21.72 106.98
CA LYS A 616 115.56 -21.98 108.26
C LYS A 616 116.08 -23.42 108.34
N VAL A 617 115.28 -24.40 107.93
CA VAL A 617 115.71 -25.80 107.88
C VAL A 617 116.84 -26.01 106.86
N GLU A 618 116.77 -25.38 105.68
CA GLU A 618 117.83 -25.43 104.67
C GLU A 618 119.14 -24.80 105.19
N ASN A 619 119.06 -23.67 105.89
CA ASN A 619 120.23 -23.04 106.51
C ASN A 619 120.84 -23.91 107.61
N LEU A 620 120.01 -24.48 108.50
CA LEU A 620 120.47 -25.45 109.53
C LEU A 620 121.11 -26.69 108.88
N PHE A 621 120.57 -27.15 107.76
CA PHE A 621 121.15 -28.27 107.01
C PHE A 621 122.53 -27.90 106.42
N GLN A 622 122.70 -26.67 105.93
CA GLN A 622 124.01 -26.18 105.47
C GLN A 622 125.01 -25.99 106.61
N GLU A 623 124.59 -25.45 107.76
CA GLU A 623 125.42 -25.37 108.97
C GLU A 623 125.86 -26.77 109.41
N MET A 624 124.95 -27.74 109.46
CA MET A 624 125.26 -29.13 109.79
C MET A 624 126.25 -29.75 108.80
N LYS A 625 126.17 -29.37 107.52
CA LYS A 625 127.09 -29.83 106.46
C LYS A 625 128.48 -29.19 106.58
N GLU A 626 128.56 -27.93 106.96
CA GLU A 626 129.81 -27.22 107.31
C GLU A 626 130.44 -27.83 108.57
N ASP A 627 129.65 -28.14 109.60
CA ASP A 627 130.11 -28.82 110.81
C ASP A 627 130.57 -30.25 110.52
N TYR A 628 129.87 -30.99 109.66
CA TYR A 628 130.31 -32.31 109.19
C TYR A 628 131.62 -32.22 108.38
N LYS A 629 131.80 -31.16 107.56
CA LYS A 629 133.07 -30.87 106.89
C LYS A 629 134.19 -30.52 107.88
N ARG A 630 133.91 -29.72 108.92
CA ARG A 630 134.87 -29.44 110.00
C ARG A 630 135.25 -30.71 110.73
N PHE A 631 134.27 -31.55 111.06
CA PHE A 631 134.49 -32.86 111.67
C PHE A 631 135.38 -33.75 110.78
N GLN A 632 135.12 -33.80 109.47
CA GLN A 632 135.99 -34.51 108.50
C GLN A 632 137.42 -33.94 108.42
N ASN A 633 137.59 -32.63 108.58
CA ASN A 633 138.91 -32.00 108.56
C ASN A 633 139.70 -32.26 109.85
N TYR A 634 139.04 -32.28 111.02
CA TYR A 634 139.67 -32.62 112.31
C TYR A 634 140.03 -34.12 112.43
N THR A 635 139.33 -34.99 111.69
CA THR A 635 139.53 -36.44 111.74
C THR A 635 140.52 -36.98 110.70
N ARG A 636 141.10 -36.12 109.85
CA ARG A 636 142.21 -36.49 108.93
C ARG A 636 143.53 -36.64 109.70
N GLY A 637 143.68 -37.79 110.36
CA GLY A 637 144.94 -38.19 111.00
C GLY A 637 144.85 -39.30 112.04
N PHE A 638 143.65 -39.63 112.54
CA PHE A 638 143.47 -40.67 113.56
C PHE A 638 142.34 -41.64 113.18
N HIS A 639 142.67 -42.92 113.12
CA HIS A 639 141.72 -44.03 113.19
C HIS A 639 140.98 -44.03 114.53
N SER A 640 139.71 -44.39 114.55
CA SER A 640 139.18 -45.60 115.22
C SER A 640 137.66 -45.54 115.38
N ASP A 641 137.11 -46.74 115.48
CA ASP A 641 135.72 -47.13 115.70
C ASP A 641 134.98 -46.36 116.80
N PHE A 642 133.66 -46.40 116.71
CA PHE A 642 132.62 -45.78 117.56
C PHE A 642 132.26 -44.34 117.17
N LEU A 643 131.20 -44.20 116.37
CA LEU A 643 129.93 -43.61 116.80
C LEU A 643 128.95 -43.57 115.62
N MET A 644 128.37 -44.74 115.34
CA MET A 644 127.08 -44.89 114.68
C MET A 644 126.04 -45.15 115.78
N LYS A 645 125.10 -44.23 115.94
CA LYS A 645 123.73 -44.52 116.34
C LYS A 645 122.80 -43.46 115.77
#